data_AF-A0A022PSG1-F1
#
_entry.id   AF-A0A022PSG1-F1
#
_cell.length_a   1.000
_cell.length_b   1.000
_cell.length_c   1.000
_cell.angle_alpha   90.00
_cell.angle_beta   90.00
_cell.angle_gamma   90.00
#
_symmetry.space_group_name_H-M   'P 1'
#
loop_
_entity.id
_entity.type
_entity.pdbx_description
1 polymer ?
#
loop_
_entity_poly.entity_id
_entity_poly.type
_entity_poly.pdbx_seq_one_letter_code
_entity_poly.pdbx_strand_id
1 'polypeptide(L)'
;GIYAARTLLEGEESPYPIPGHSDTPGHFSDTRVGPCRNFAKKRERERERERERESNMAHAAVLSLKLTMESLLSNSEQNLVGLDDQIKTLKEWIWHPISNVLVTSVVGMTGIGKTTLVKQVYSDPLVIDEFEIRLFVQIGPHYNQWEEIQLLVLNQLGVVPSDDQVLVNHLLWEALSSQKYLIVLDDVWADVWHELQYGGFPHNGKGSRVIVMSQIQSYYIRPKVILLPLLKDDQSWKLLRETALTPEEQCSRELEKIGKKIARNCEGLPAAIIQVGEDLRGKSFHEWQALSEKEDPLIIKRDDDIPLSKALYFSYMMLPQYLKLCFLYMGVFPKYYGIFRSKLIKLWVSEGLLYPYPRLTSIEEIAGQYLDLLIYRSIVLREKQASIDIEKTKKCRLHFTFRSLCVNEAKSEKFFHILKKYTDCKPEKMRSHQRLCVHNNIVLGFRQVHEWMESVLDVRSLLCFGPKQQYPVVLPMCFRLLKIIDALAIRFYEFPLQILALVHLTYLAITCDGDVPNSISKLWNLQVLIFCRHHNIKLSNGPIYLPIEVWKMKKLKQLYCMGFDLPAPPEEDSHLILENLLTVSGVSVHSCTMEVLSRMPNLMRIAIQIEPAHDSIETFSFSSHFVSLYQYFESIKYVVVNPNLMSQVVPCVPNFPVDILKISLSGSGFPWKNLRAIAALPNLTVLKLRWYACCGPEWKTSDGQFPRLEVLLLEDLDIEHWQSDGKPFPWLRQVIVRHCYKLKTMPDRFESVELLELDDCNLSFVKKMRKWRSPSGDEAKIRSSDTDL
;
A
#
# COMPACT_ATOMS: atom_id res chain seq x y z
N GLY A 1 -55.83 -35.57 -22.26
CA GLY A 1 -56.71 -35.91 -23.39
C GLY A 1 -56.95 -34.68 -24.23
N ILE A 2 -56.77 -34.82 -25.54
CA ILE A 2 -57.59 -34.26 -26.62
C ILE A 2 -57.44 -32.76 -26.98
N TYR A 3 -56.93 -32.56 -28.22
CA TYR A 3 -57.31 -31.62 -29.30
C TYR A 3 -57.64 -30.15 -28.95
N ALA A 4 -56.96 -29.14 -29.52
CA ALA A 4 -56.88 -28.68 -30.92
C ALA A 4 -58.01 -27.74 -31.40
N ALA A 5 -57.56 -26.62 -31.98
CA ALA A 5 -58.07 -25.85 -33.13
C ALA A 5 -59.42 -25.10 -33.06
N ARG A 6 -59.35 -23.77 -33.29
CA ARG A 6 -59.95 -23.04 -34.45
C ARG A 6 -59.72 -21.51 -34.31
N THR A 7 -59.85 -20.59 -35.27
CA THR A 7 -59.58 -20.38 -36.73
C THR A 7 -60.14 -18.96 -37.04
N LEU A 8 -59.74 -18.34 -38.19
CA LEU A 8 -60.39 -17.25 -39.00
C LEU A 8 -59.77 -15.84 -38.86
N LEU A 9 -59.41 -15.04 -39.90
CA LEU A 9 -59.58 -14.95 -41.38
C LEU A 9 -58.32 -14.22 -42.00
N GLU A 10 -57.72 -14.57 -43.16
CA GLU A 10 -58.05 -14.28 -44.61
C GLU A 10 -58.30 -12.78 -44.95
N GLY A 11 -57.77 -12.12 -46.00
CA GLY A 11 -56.84 -12.43 -47.11
C GLY A 11 -57.22 -11.68 -48.43
N GLU A 12 -56.27 -11.55 -49.39
CA GLU A 12 -56.36 -11.10 -50.82
C GLU A 12 -55.93 -9.64 -51.15
N GLU A 13 -55.15 -9.32 -52.21
CA GLU A 13 -55.04 -9.89 -53.57
C GLU A 13 -53.61 -9.84 -54.19
N SER A 14 -53.42 -10.64 -55.26
CA SER A 14 -52.35 -10.66 -56.29
C SER A 14 -53.02 -10.55 -57.69
N PRO A 15 -52.36 -10.25 -58.84
CA PRO A 15 -51.76 -11.31 -59.71
C PRO A 15 -50.56 -10.92 -60.65
N TYR A 16 -49.53 -11.80 -60.72
CA TYR A 16 -48.70 -12.39 -61.84
C TYR A 16 -48.34 -11.64 -63.18
N PRO A 17 -47.38 -12.10 -64.08
CA PRO A 17 -46.53 -13.33 -64.13
C PRO A 17 -45.01 -13.22 -64.62
N ILE A 18 -44.16 -14.18 -64.18
CA ILE A 18 -43.04 -15.03 -64.79
C ILE A 18 -42.12 -14.54 -65.98
N PRO A 19 -40.98 -15.22 -66.36
CA PRO A 19 -39.57 -15.29 -65.85
C PRO A 19 -38.45 -14.82 -66.85
N GLY A 20 -37.17 -14.77 -66.44
CA GLY A 20 -36.05 -14.88 -67.40
C GLY A 20 -34.62 -14.53 -66.94
N HIS A 21 -33.74 -15.54 -66.99
CA HIS A 21 -32.32 -15.58 -67.39
C HIS A 21 -31.15 -14.81 -66.70
N SER A 22 -30.04 -15.55 -66.72
CA SER A 22 -28.63 -15.33 -66.37
C SER A 22 -27.93 -14.15 -67.06
N ASP A 23 -26.97 -13.50 -66.38
CA ASP A 23 -25.55 -13.36 -66.79
C ASP A 23 -24.80 -12.31 -65.93
N THR A 24 -23.56 -12.67 -65.56
CA THR A 24 -22.51 -11.87 -64.88
C THR A 24 -21.90 -10.76 -65.76
N PRO A 25 -20.88 -9.97 -65.35
CA PRO A 25 -20.59 -9.28 -64.08
C PRO A 25 -20.23 -7.77 -64.30
N GLY A 26 -20.24 -6.91 -63.26
CA GLY A 26 -19.58 -5.60 -63.37
C GLY A 26 -19.87 -4.56 -62.27
N HIS A 27 -18.82 -4.23 -61.51
CA HIS A 27 -18.53 -2.99 -60.76
C HIS A 27 -19.67 -2.05 -60.30
N PHE A 28 -19.71 -1.70 -59.00
CA PHE A 28 -19.42 -0.33 -58.50
C PHE A 28 -19.49 -0.20 -56.96
N SER A 29 -18.42 0.39 -56.42
CA SER A 29 -18.30 1.28 -55.24
C SER A 29 -18.96 0.94 -53.90
N ASP A 30 -18.08 0.70 -52.92
CA ASP A 30 -18.31 0.65 -51.49
C ASP A 30 -18.37 2.07 -50.90
N THR A 31 -19.52 2.49 -50.35
CA THR A 31 -19.61 3.59 -49.39
C THR A 31 -20.76 3.36 -48.41
N ARG A 32 -20.43 3.17 -47.13
CA ARG A 32 -20.93 3.94 -45.95
C ARG A 32 -20.70 3.15 -44.65
N VAL A 33 -19.58 3.44 -43.98
CA VAL A 33 -19.42 3.24 -42.53
C VAL A 33 -19.09 4.59 -41.90
N GLY A 34 -20.09 5.28 -41.38
CA GLY A 34 -19.94 6.52 -40.61
C GLY A 34 -21.28 6.88 -39.98
N PRO A 35 -21.42 6.71 -38.64
CA PRO A 35 -21.17 7.83 -37.73
C PRO A 35 -20.45 7.47 -36.40
N CYS A 36 -20.35 6.19 -36.00
CA CYS A 36 -19.91 5.83 -34.63
C CYS A 36 -18.42 6.07 -34.35
N ARG A 37 -17.54 5.96 -35.36
CA ARG A 37 -16.08 6.15 -35.20
C ARG A 37 -15.70 7.63 -35.00
N ASN A 38 -16.50 8.55 -35.54
CA ASN A 38 -16.27 10.00 -35.41
C ASN A 38 -16.71 10.51 -34.04
N PHE A 39 -17.74 9.95 -33.43
CA PHE A 39 -18.15 10.31 -32.06
C PHE A 39 -17.15 9.84 -30.99
N ALA A 40 -16.57 8.65 -31.14
CA ALA A 40 -15.53 8.15 -30.23
C ALA A 40 -14.26 9.03 -30.29
N LYS A 41 -13.76 9.32 -31.50
CA LYS A 41 -12.62 10.23 -31.70
C LYS A 41 -12.90 11.66 -31.25
N LYS A 42 -14.14 12.15 -31.40
CA LYS A 42 -14.53 13.49 -30.94
C LYS A 42 -14.57 13.57 -29.41
N ARG A 43 -15.14 12.56 -28.74
CA ARG A 43 -15.11 12.45 -27.26
C ARG A 43 -13.70 12.32 -26.70
N GLU A 44 -12.83 11.60 -27.40
CA GLU A 44 -11.43 11.45 -27.01
C GLU A 44 -10.66 12.77 -27.14
N ARG A 45 -10.84 13.49 -28.26
CA ARG A 45 -10.29 14.84 -28.47
C ARG A 45 -10.86 15.89 -27.51
N GLU A 46 -12.14 15.81 -27.16
CA GLU A 46 -12.76 16.70 -26.16
C GLU A 46 -12.17 16.44 -24.77
N ARG A 47 -12.00 15.17 -24.37
CA ARG A 47 -11.33 14.80 -23.11
C ARG A 47 -9.87 15.23 -23.07
N GLU A 48 -9.18 15.15 -24.21
CA GLU A 48 -7.77 15.56 -24.32
C GLU A 48 -7.62 17.09 -24.21
N ARG A 49 -8.49 17.86 -24.86
CA ARG A 49 -8.58 19.32 -24.72
C ARG A 49 -8.99 19.77 -23.33
N GLU A 50 -9.87 19.01 -22.67
CA GLU A 50 -10.29 19.27 -21.29
C GLU A 50 -9.13 19.02 -20.32
N ARG A 51 -8.37 17.93 -20.49
CA ARG A 51 -7.11 17.69 -19.75
C ARG A 51 -6.07 18.77 -19.97
N GLU A 52 -5.91 19.23 -21.21
CA GLU A 52 -4.94 20.28 -21.55
C GLU A 52 -5.32 21.63 -20.93
N ARG A 53 -6.62 21.98 -20.94
CA ARG A 53 -7.14 23.18 -20.26
C ARG A 53 -7.04 23.09 -18.74
N GLU A 54 -7.39 21.95 -18.15
CA GLU A 54 -7.26 21.70 -16.72
C GLU A 54 -5.79 21.74 -16.29
N SER A 55 -4.88 21.18 -17.09
CA SER A 55 -3.43 21.22 -16.85
C SER A 55 -2.87 22.64 -16.93
N ASN A 56 -3.27 23.43 -17.93
CA ASN A 56 -2.83 24.82 -18.06
C ASN A 56 -3.36 25.70 -16.92
N MET A 57 -4.61 25.48 -16.50
CA MET A 57 -5.22 26.17 -15.36
C MET A 57 -4.54 25.77 -14.04
N ALA A 58 -4.17 24.50 -13.90
CA ALA A 58 -3.42 24.00 -12.76
C ALA A 58 -1.95 24.50 -12.74
N HIS A 59 -1.31 24.62 -13.90
CA HIS A 59 0.03 25.23 -14.01
C HIS A 59 -0.01 26.69 -13.59
N ALA A 60 -1.00 27.46 -14.06
CA ALA A 60 -1.23 28.82 -13.60
C ALA A 60 -1.52 28.89 -12.09
N ALA A 61 -2.25 27.91 -11.55
CA ALA A 61 -2.50 27.78 -10.12
C ALA A 61 -1.24 27.44 -9.31
N VAL A 62 -0.35 26.56 -9.79
CA VAL A 62 0.96 26.24 -9.17
C VAL A 62 1.91 27.43 -9.26
N LEU A 63 1.92 28.15 -10.38
CA LEU A 63 2.67 29.40 -10.52
C LEU A 63 2.13 30.48 -9.57
N SER A 64 0.80 30.59 -9.46
CA SER A 64 0.13 31.51 -8.54
C SER A 64 0.40 31.15 -7.09
N LEU A 65 0.31 29.87 -6.70
CA LEU A 65 0.78 29.30 -5.44
C LEU A 65 2.18 29.77 -5.09
N LYS A 66 3.08 29.63 -6.07
CA LYS A 66 4.50 29.89 -5.90
C LYS A 66 4.77 31.38 -5.84
N LEU A 67 4.06 32.22 -6.60
CA LEU A 67 4.10 33.68 -6.52
C LEU A 67 3.49 34.22 -5.22
N THR A 68 2.41 33.60 -4.74
CA THR A 68 1.78 33.95 -3.46
C THR A 68 2.71 33.55 -2.32
N MET A 69 3.29 32.34 -2.38
CA MET A 69 4.36 31.90 -1.48
C MET A 69 5.61 32.76 -1.63
N GLU A 70 6.01 33.23 -2.81
CA GLU A 70 7.17 34.11 -3.03
C GLU A 70 6.93 35.51 -2.47
N SER A 71 5.69 36.02 -2.52
CA SER A 71 5.31 37.26 -1.84
C SER A 71 5.21 37.10 -0.31
N LEU A 72 4.92 35.88 0.16
CA LEU A 72 4.92 35.53 1.59
C LEU A 72 6.34 35.22 2.12
N LEU A 73 7.22 34.70 1.27
CA LEU A 73 8.62 34.33 1.57
C LEU A 73 9.60 35.50 1.42
N SER A 74 9.24 36.56 0.69
CA SER A 74 10.08 37.77 0.56
C SER A 74 10.03 38.68 1.79
N ASN A 75 9.11 38.44 2.74
CA ASN A 75 8.88 39.32 3.89
C ASN A 75 9.18 38.74 5.27
N SER A 76 9.81 37.57 5.38
CA SER A 76 10.45 37.17 6.64
C SER A 76 11.43 36.02 6.41
N GLU A 77 12.62 36.12 7.00
CA GLU A 77 13.45 34.95 7.32
C GLU A 77 12.63 34.02 8.22
N GLN A 78 11.77 33.18 7.66
CA GLN A 78 11.00 32.22 8.44
C GLN A 78 11.95 31.11 8.88
N ASN A 79 12.07 30.97 10.20
CA ASN A 79 12.78 29.88 10.85
C ASN A 79 12.28 28.53 10.30
N LEU A 80 13.08 27.86 9.47
CA LEU A 80 12.73 26.51 9.06
C LEU A 80 12.66 25.61 10.28
N VAL A 81 11.52 24.95 10.46
CA VAL A 81 11.30 24.08 11.62
C VAL A 81 11.53 22.63 11.19
N GLY A 82 12.47 21.96 11.85
CA GLY A 82 12.59 20.50 11.80
C GLY A 82 13.21 19.90 10.54
N LEU A 83 13.92 20.70 9.74
CA LEU A 83 14.64 20.26 8.53
C LEU A 83 16.17 20.24 8.71
N ASP A 84 16.67 20.50 9.92
CA ASP A 84 18.10 20.68 10.20
C ASP A 84 18.97 19.50 9.75
N ASP A 85 18.51 18.27 9.99
CA ASP A 85 19.23 17.05 9.59
C ASP A 85 19.30 16.91 8.06
N GLN A 86 18.23 17.24 7.34
CA GLN A 86 18.16 17.17 5.88
C GLN A 86 19.00 18.28 5.24
N ILE A 87 18.98 19.49 5.82
CA ILE A 87 19.85 20.60 5.42
C ILE A 87 21.30 20.19 5.57
N LYS A 88 21.66 19.64 6.74
CA LYS A 88 23.02 19.16 7.01
C LYS A 88 23.43 18.08 6.01
N THR A 89 22.56 17.09 5.77
CA THR A 89 22.82 15.98 4.83
C THR A 89 23.04 16.48 3.39
N LEU A 90 22.26 17.48 2.97
CA LEU A 90 22.37 18.09 1.65
C LEU A 90 23.66 18.92 1.54
N LYS A 91 23.99 19.73 2.57
CA LYS A 91 25.26 20.48 2.61
C LYS A 91 26.45 19.54 2.60
N GLU A 92 26.47 18.51 3.43
CA GLU A 92 27.54 17.49 3.46
C GLU A 92 27.74 16.85 2.08
N TRP A 93 26.66 16.61 1.32
CA TRP A 93 26.77 16.09 -0.05
C TRP A 93 27.32 17.11 -1.04
N ILE A 94 26.85 18.37 -0.99
CA ILE A 94 27.36 19.47 -1.83
C ILE A 94 28.87 19.61 -1.64
N TRP A 95 29.31 19.66 -0.38
CA TRP A 95 30.71 19.89 -0.01
C TRP A 95 31.58 18.64 -0.06
N HIS A 96 31.04 17.46 -0.34
CA HIS A 96 31.81 16.22 -0.30
C HIS A 96 32.92 16.23 -1.38
N PRO A 97 34.21 16.28 -1.00
CA PRO A 97 35.30 16.54 -1.94
C PRO A 97 35.60 15.35 -2.88
N ILE A 98 35.13 14.14 -2.54
CA ILE A 98 35.45 12.86 -3.24
C ILE A 98 34.18 12.18 -3.79
N SER A 99 33.04 12.90 -3.87
CA SER A 99 31.80 12.26 -4.34
C SER A 99 31.83 12.14 -5.87
N ASN A 100 31.92 10.91 -6.38
CA ASN A 100 31.68 10.58 -7.79
C ASN A 100 30.19 10.71 -8.18
N VAL A 101 29.30 11.00 -7.22
CA VAL A 101 27.86 11.16 -7.46
C VAL A 101 27.55 12.61 -7.79
N LEU A 102 27.24 12.87 -9.07
CA LEU A 102 26.85 14.19 -9.59
C LEU A 102 25.43 14.59 -9.21
N VAL A 103 24.51 13.62 -9.16
CA VAL A 103 23.08 13.87 -8.99
C VAL A 103 22.58 13.38 -7.63
N THR A 104 21.84 14.23 -6.91
CA THR A 104 21.07 13.86 -5.71
C THR A 104 19.59 14.10 -5.93
N SER A 105 18.75 13.31 -5.26
CA SER A 105 17.29 13.50 -5.27
C SER A 105 16.78 13.99 -3.94
N VAL A 106 15.84 14.93 -3.96
CA VAL A 106 15.07 15.38 -2.79
C VAL A 106 13.62 15.00 -3.02
N VAL A 107 13.12 14.04 -2.25
CA VAL A 107 11.81 13.43 -2.48
C VAL A 107 10.88 13.61 -1.30
N GLY A 108 9.58 13.78 -1.59
CA GLY A 108 8.54 13.78 -0.59
C GLY A 108 7.19 14.22 -1.15
N MET A 109 6.16 14.09 -0.32
CA MET A 109 4.78 14.44 -0.65
C MET A 109 4.63 15.93 -1.07
N THR A 110 3.58 16.25 -1.82
CA THR A 110 3.17 17.62 -2.12
C THR A 110 2.95 18.43 -0.84
N GLY A 111 3.53 19.62 -0.74
CA GLY A 111 3.42 20.48 0.45
C GLY A 111 4.35 20.13 1.63
N ILE A 112 5.28 19.19 1.45
CA ILE A 112 6.22 18.78 2.51
C ILE A 112 7.40 19.75 2.73
N GLY A 113 7.63 20.70 1.82
CA GLY A 113 8.72 21.69 1.94
C GLY A 113 10.00 21.39 1.14
N LYS A 114 9.95 20.55 0.10
CA LYS A 114 11.11 20.25 -0.78
C LYS A 114 11.80 21.50 -1.31
N THR A 115 11.02 22.38 -1.95
CA THR A 115 11.52 23.63 -2.54
C THR A 115 12.08 24.57 -1.47
N THR A 116 11.45 24.63 -0.29
CA THR A 116 11.93 25.44 0.84
C THR A 116 13.29 24.97 1.35
N LEU A 117 13.46 23.65 1.53
CA LEU A 117 14.73 23.04 1.92
C LEU A 117 15.87 23.39 0.95
N VAL A 118 15.64 23.18 -0.34
CA VAL A 118 16.69 23.39 -1.36
C VAL A 118 16.97 24.88 -1.55
N LYS A 119 15.95 25.75 -1.55
CA LYS A 119 16.14 27.21 -1.61
C LYS A 119 17.02 27.71 -0.47
N GLN A 120 16.82 27.22 0.76
CA GLN A 120 17.66 27.62 1.90
C GLN A 120 19.15 27.28 1.69
N VAL A 121 19.46 26.11 1.15
CA VAL A 121 20.86 25.71 0.87
C VAL A 121 21.40 26.44 -0.36
N TYR A 122 20.58 26.64 -1.39
CA TYR A 122 20.96 27.33 -2.62
C TYR A 122 21.28 28.82 -2.40
N SER A 123 20.61 29.44 -1.43
CA SER A 123 20.83 30.83 -1.01
C SER A 123 21.92 31.00 0.05
N ASP A 124 22.59 29.92 0.48
CA ASP A 124 23.72 30.01 1.40
C ASP A 124 24.88 30.78 0.73
N PRO A 125 25.43 31.84 1.37
CA PRO A 125 26.56 32.60 0.82
C PRO A 125 27.74 31.73 0.39
N LEU A 126 28.05 30.67 1.13
CA LEU A 126 29.15 29.76 0.78
C LEU A 126 28.85 29.02 -0.53
N VAL A 127 27.60 28.62 -0.74
CA VAL A 127 27.17 27.96 -1.99
C VAL A 127 27.14 28.96 -3.15
N ILE A 128 26.78 30.22 -2.88
CA ILE A 128 26.80 31.30 -3.88
C ILE A 128 28.22 31.50 -4.41
N ASP A 129 29.21 31.54 -3.51
CA ASP A 129 30.60 31.86 -3.86
C ASP A 129 31.34 30.67 -4.51
N GLU A 130 30.95 29.44 -4.23
CA GLU A 130 31.64 28.23 -4.71
C GLU A 130 31.30 27.86 -6.16
N PHE A 131 30.07 28.11 -6.62
CA PHE A 131 29.58 27.64 -7.92
C PHE A 131 29.46 28.78 -8.93
N GLU A 132 30.25 28.70 -10.01
CA GLU A 132 30.28 29.69 -11.10
C GLU A 132 28.94 29.75 -11.86
N ILE A 133 28.36 28.58 -12.16
CA ILE A 133 27.04 28.47 -12.80
C ILE A 133 26.05 27.97 -11.75
N ARG A 134 24.97 28.73 -11.53
CA ARG A 134 23.87 28.28 -10.69
C ARG A 134 22.54 28.48 -11.40
N LEU A 135 21.79 27.40 -11.56
CA LEU A 135 20.47 27.43 -12.20
C LEU A 135 19.42 26.81 -11.29
N PHE A 136 18.25 27.42 -11.30
CA PHE A 136 17.06 26.90 -10.64
C PHE A 136 15.95 26.78 -11.67
N VAL A 137 15.84 25.61 -12.28
CA VAL A 137 14.97 25.34 -13.41
C VAL A 137 13.67 24.73 -12.91
N GLN A 138 12.54 25.36 -13.23
CA GLN A 138 11.22 24.79 -12.99
C GLN A 138 10.83 23.93 -14.18
N ILE A 139 10.68 22.63 -13.95
CA ILE A 139 10.27 21.67 -14.97
C ILE A 139 8.75 21.57 -14.93
N GLY A 140 8.21 20.92 -13.90
CA GLY A 140 6.79 20.65 -13.82
C GLY A 140 6.36 19.46 -14.72
N PRO A 141 5.05 19.25 -14.86
CA PRO A 141 4.45 17.99 -15.35
C PRO A 141 4.43 17.82 -16.87
N HIS A 142 4.54 18.92 -17.62
CA HIS A 142 4.38 18.92 -19.08
C HIS A 142 5.61 18.36 -19.79
N TYR A 143 6.78 18.48 -19.16
CA TYR A 143 8.04 18.01 -19.71
C TYR A 143 8.23 16.56 -19.30
N ASN A 144 7.96 15.66 -20.24
CA ASN A 144 7.95 14.22 -20.00
C ASN A 144 9.12 13.49 -20.67
N GLN A 145 9.88 14.20 -21.50
CA GLN A 145 11.08 13.70 -22.18
C GLN A 145 12.33 14.41 -21.65
N TRP A 146 13.44 13.68 -21.66
CA TRP A 146 14.72 14.21 -21.20
C TRP A 146 15.20 15.37 -22.08
N GLU A 147 15.02 15.26 -23.39
CA GLU A 147 15.40 16.29 -24.37
C GLU A 147 14.73 17.64 -24.10
N GLU A 148 13.45 17.63 -23.69
CA GLU A 148 12.72 18.86 -23.37
C GLU A 148 13.27 19.53 -22.10
N ILE A 149 13.67 18.72 -21.10
CA ILE A 149 14.32 19.20 -19.88
C ILE A 149 15.68 19.82 -20.21
N GLN A 150 16.45 19.21 -21.12
CA GLN A 150 17.73 19.76 -21.55
C GLN A 150 17.56 21.09 -22.30
N LEU A 151 16.57 21.18 -23.18
CA LEU A 151 16.26 22.42 -23.88
C LEU A 151 15.88 23.55 -22.92
N LEU A 152 15.13 23.25 -21.85
CA LEU A 152 14.84 24.22 -20.79
C LEU A 152 16.10 24.71 -20.09
N VAL A 153 17.00 23.79 -19.73
CA VAL A 153 18.27 24.13 -19.07
C VAL A 153 19.13 25.00 -19.99
N LEU A 154 19.26 24.62 -21.26
CA LEU A 154 20.00 25.39 -22.27
C LEU A 154 19.43 26.79 -22.46
N ASN A 155 18.10 26.91 -22.53
CA ASN A 155 17.45 28.21 -22.66
C ASN A 155 17.74 29.11 -21.44
N GLN A 156 17.76 28.56 -20.22
CA GLN A 156 18.16 29.33 -19.03
C GLN A 156 19.65 29.70 -19.01
N LEU A 157 20.50 28.94 -19.71
CA LEU A 157 21.91 29.29 -19.95
C LEU A 157 22.09 30.34 -21.06
N GLY A 158 21.01 30.74 -21.75
CA GLY A 158 21.08 31.63 -22.90
C GLY A 158 21.62 30.96 -24.16
N VAL A 159 21.64 29.63 -24.21
CA VAL A 159 22.08 28.84 -25.36
C VAL A 159 20.87 28.45 -26.19
N VAL A 160 20.77 29.00 -27.40
CA VAL A 160 19.72 28.64 -28.36
C VAL A 160 20.28 27.60 -29.33
N PRO A 161 19.66 26.41 -29.45
CA PRO A 161 20.08 25.43 -30.45
C PRO A 161 19.90 26.01 -31.86
N SER A 162 20.97 26.02 -32.66
CA SER A 162 20.94 26.37 -34.08
C SER A 162 20.87 25.09 -34.90
N ASP A 163 19.77 24.92 -35.65
CA ASP A 163 19.45 23.80 -36.55
C ASP A 163 19.32 22.37 -35.95
N ASP A 164 18.45 21.58 -36.60
CA ASP A 164 18.00 20.22 -36.23
C ASP A 164 19.10 19.13 -36.21
N GLN A 165 20.37 19.48 -36.44
CA GLN A 165 21.48 18.52 -36.60
C GLN A 165 22.45 18.44 -35.43
N VAL A 166 22.41 19.37 -34.47
CA VAL A 166 23.26 19.29 -33.27
C VAL A 166 22.50 18.55 -32.17
N LEU A 167 23.06 17.44 -31.67
CA LEU A 167 22.49 16.74 -30.52
C LEU A 167 22.43 17.72 -29.32
N VAL A 168 21.24 17.94 -28.76
CA VAL A 168 20.99 18.77 -27.56
C VAL A 168 21.95 18.43 -26.41
N ASN A 169 22.29 17.13 -26.27
CA ASN A 169 23.32 16.65 -25.36
C ASN A 169 24.67 17.37 -25.55
N HIS A 170 25.15 17.49 -26.78
CA HIS A 170 26.46 18.08 -27.07
C HIS A 170 26.54 19.55 -26.64
N LEU A 171 25.50 20.34 -26.94
CA LEU A 171 25.42 21.75 -26.54
C LEU A 171 25.43 21.90 -25.01
N LEU A 172 24.69 21.05 -24.31
CA LEU A 172 24.65 21.07 -22.84
C LEU A 172 26.02 20.70 -22.24
N TRP A 173 26.70 19.72 -22.85
CA TRP A 173 28.05 19.34 -22.48
C TRP A 173 29.04 20.49 -22.70
N GLU A 174 29.03 21.15 -23.86
CA GLU A 174 29.91 22.29 -24.13
C GLU A 174 29.68 23.46 -23.17
N ALA A 175 28.41 23.79 -22.88
CA ALA A 175 28.04 24.90 -22.00
C ALA A 175 28.50 24.71 -20.54
N LEU A 176 28.54 23.46 -20.05
CA LEU A 176 28.76 23.16 -18.63
C LEU A 176 30.14 22.52 -18.32
N SER A 177 30.87 22.02 -19.32
CA SER A 177 32.13 21.28 -19.09
C SER A 177 33.26 22.15 -18.52
N SER A 178 33.26 23.45 -18.81
CA SER A 178 34.37 24.35 -18.45
C SER A 178 34.24 24.97 -17.06
N GLN A 179 33.08 24.95 -16.41
CA GLN A 179 32.82 25.68 -15.16
C GLN A 179 32.21 24.79 -14.08
N LYS A 180 32.44 25.13 -12.81
CA LYS A 180 31.77 24.42 -11.70
C LYS A 180 30.31 24.86 -11.60
N TYR A 181 29.37 23.92 -11.65
CA TYR A 181 27.94 24.23 -11.73
C TYR A 181 27.11 23.55 -10.63
N LEU A 182 26.06 24.24 -10.21
CA LEU A 182 24.98 23.73 -9.37
C LEU A 182 23.65 23.94 -10.09
N ILE A 183 23.03 22.86 -10.55
CA ILE A 183 21.74 22.91 -11.24
C ILE A 183 20.67 22.29 -10.36
N VAL A 184 19.58 23.02 -10.12
CA VAL A 184 18.40 22.54 -9.42
C VAL A 184 17.27 22.35 -10.42
N LEU A 185 16.76 21.12 -10.52
CA LEU A 185 15.58 20.77 -11.30
C LEU A 185 14.38 20.62 -10.37
N ASP A 186 13.47 21.60 -10.39
CA ASP A 186 12.29 21.67 -9.54
C ASP A 186 11.07 21.00 -10.18
N ASP A 187 10.35 20.23 -9.37
CA ASP A 187 9.11 19.53 -9.70
C ASP A 187 9.21 18.60 -10.94
N VAL A 188 10.15 17.66 -10.92
CA VAL A 188 10.32 16.68 -12.03
C VAL A 188 9.31 15.54 -11.92
N TRP A 189 8.48 15.35 -12.95
CA TRP A 189 7.46 14.28 -13.03
C TRP A 189 7.82 13.13 -13.97
N ALA A 190 8.84 13.32 -14.81
CA ALA A 190 9.31 12.32 -15.77
C ALA A 190 10.23 11.29 -15.11
N ASP A 191 10.21 10.05 -15.60
CA ASP A 191 11.14 9.01 -15.16
C ASP A 191 12.45 9.08 -15.96
N VAL A 192 13.18 10.19 -15.81
CA VAL A 192 14.42 10.50 -16.54
C VAL A 192 15.68 10.16 -15.74
N TRP A 193 15.56 9.27 -14.75
CA TRP A 193 16.64 8.96 -13.82
C TRP A 193 17.82 8.25 -14.48
N HIS A 194 17.53 7.41 -15.48
CA HIS A 194 18.57 6.70 -16.21
C HIS A 194 19.46 7.69 -16.97
N GLU A 195 18.84 8.66 -17.65
CA GLU A 195 19.51 9.72 -18.41
C GLU A 195 20.31 10.63 -17.47
N LEU A 196 19.70 11.07 -16.36
CA LEU A 196 20.37 11.90 -15.35
C LEU A 196 21.62 11.24 -14.77
N GLN A 197 21.61 9.90 -14.63
CA GLN A 197 22.72 9.17 -14.03
C GLN A 197 23.84 8.79 -14.99
N TYR A 198 23.51 8.44 -16.24
CA TYR A 198 24.47 7.83 -17.18
C TYR A 198 24.93 8.74 -18.32
N GLY A 199 24.64 10.04 -18.31
CA GLY A 199 25.18 10.95 -19.32
C GLY A 199 24.46 12.28 -19.52
N GLY A 200 23.43 12.57 -18.73
CA GLY A 200 22.63 13.79 -18.87
C GLY A 200 23.40 15.08 -18.61
N PHE A 201 24.42 15.05 -17.75
CA PHE A 201 25.23 16.22 -17.39
C PHE A 201 26.74 15.89 -17.35
N PRO A 202 27.62 16.85 -17.68
CA PRO A 202 29.06 16.60 -17.77
C PRO A 202 29.75 16.39 -16.42
N HIS A 203 30.36 15.22 -16.23
CA HIS A 203 31.31 15.00 -15.13
C HIS A 203 32.64 15.71 -15.42
N ASN A 204 32.74 16.99 -15.04
CA ASN A 204 33.91 17.83 -15.33
C ASN A 204 35.05 17.74 -14.30
N GLY A 205 34.91 16.90 -13.26
CA GLY A 205 35.91 16.75 -12.19
C GLY A 205 36.07 17.97 -11.27
N LYS A 206 35.29 19.04 -11.45
CA LYS A 206 35.36 20.29 -10.66
C LYS A 206 34.45 20.29 -9.44
N GLY A 207 33.78 19.17 -9.16
CA GLY A 207 32.82 19.06 -8.06
C GLY A 207 31.45 19.64 -8.36
N SER A 208 31.03 19.69 -9.63
CA SER A 208 29.66 20.07 -10.02
C SER A 208 28.60 19.17 -9.40
N ARG A 209 27.38 19.70 -9.25
CA ARG A 209 26.26 19.06 -8.54
C ARG A 209 24.93 19.33 -9.24
N VAL A 210 24.05 18.34 -9.25
CA VAL A 210 22.67 18.46 -9.74
C VAL A 210 21.71 17.99 -8.65
N ILE A 211 20.73 18.83 -8.30
CA ILE A 211 19.69 18.51 -7.33
C ILE A 211 18.38 18.35 -8.07
N VAL A 212 17.74 17.19 -7.93
CA VAL A 212 16.43 16.93 -8.53
C VAL A 212 15.39 16.87 -7.42
N MET A 213 14.39 17.74 -7.47
CA MET A 213 13.24 17.71 -6.56
C MET A 213 12.07 17.02 -7.24
N SER A 214 11.54 15.98 -6.61
CA SER A 214 10.41 15.24 -7.17
C SER A 214 9.43 14.75 -6.11
N GLN A 215 8.19 14.54 -6.50
CA GLN A 215 7.23 13.76 -5.71
C GLN A 215 7.48 12.25 -5.84
N ILE A 216 8.26 11.86 -6.86
CA ILE A 216 8.49 10.48 -7.30
C ILE A 216 9.77 9.91 -6.65
N GLN A 217 9.64 8.76 -5.98
CA GLN A 217 10.70 8.08 -5.24
C GLN A 217 11.46 7.08 -6.12
N SER A 218 12.55 7.46 -6.79
CA SER A 218 13.34 6.49 -7.57
C SER A 218 13.88 5.34 -6.69
N TYR A 219 13.44 4.11 -6.97
CA TYR A 219 13.91 2.89 -6.29
C TYR A 219 15.05 2.19 -7.05
N TYR A 220 15.18 2.44 -8.36
CA TYR A 220 15.91 1.52 -9.24
C TYR A 220 17.41 1.72 -9.33
N ILE A 221 17.97 2.83 -8.83
CA ILE A 221 19.43 3.03 -8.87
C ILE A 221 19.86 3.88 -7.67
N ARG A 222 21.14 3.79 -7.29
CA ARG A 222 21.80 4.26 -6.06
C ARG A 222 22.38 5.70 -6.11
N PRO A 223 21.64 6.81 -6.30
CA PRO A 223 22.07 8.08 -5.75
C PRO A 223 21.61 8.22 -4.30
N LYS A 224 22.26 9.13 -3.56
CA LYS A 224 21.82 9.55 -2.22
C LYS A 224 20.43 10.19 -2.37
N VAL A 225 19.37 9.53 -1.92
CA VAL A 225 18.01 10.08 -1.93
C VAL A 225 17.72 10.71 -0.56
N ILE A 226 17.44 12.01 -0.55
CA ILE A 226 17.04 12.73 0.65
C ILE A 226 15.51 12.72 0.72
N LEU A 227 14.96 11.79 1.49
CA LEU A 227 13.53 11.71 1.74
C LEU A 227 13.14 12.70 2.86
N LEU A 228 12.21 13.61 2.56
CA LEU A 228 11.69 14.54 3.57
C LEU A 228 10.69 13.83 4.49
N PRO A 229 10.93 13.83 5.81
CA PRO A 229 9.95 13.32 6.77
C PRO A 229 8.82 14.35 6.99
N LEU A 230 7.69 13.87 7.51
CA LEU A 230 6.70 14.73 8.15
C LEU A 230 7.27 15.29 9.46
N LEU A 231 6.85 16.50 9.84
CA LEU A 231 7.23 17.12 11.10
C LEU A 231 6.73 16.30 12.29
N LYS A 232 7.52 16.29 13.36
CA LYS A 232 7.09 15.73 14.65
C LYS A 232 6.04 16.63 15.31
N ASP A 233 5.33 16.12 16.30
CA ASP A 233 4.24 16.83 16.99
C ASP A 233 4.68 18.18 17.58
N ASP A 234 5.87 18.23 18.20
CA ASP A 234 6.47 19.42 18.80
C ASP A 234 6.83 20.47 17.75
N GLN A 235 7.46 20.04 16.65
CA GLN A 235 7.78 20.87 15.50
C GLN A 235 6.52 21.40 14.80
N SER A 236 5.50 20.54 14.68
CA SER A 236 4.21 20.90 14.09
C SER A 236 3.49 21.97 14.91
N TRP A 237 3.53 21.85 16.24
CA TRP A 237 2.98 22.87 17.13
C TRP A 237 3.76 24.18 17.02
N LYS A 238 5.10 24.13 16.99
CA LYS A 238 5.93 25.32 16.84
C LYS A 238 5.56 26.09 15.56
N LEU A 239 5.46 25.38 14.43
CA LEU A 239 5.08 25.98 13.16
C LEU A 239 3.66 26.55 13.20
N LEU A 240 2.68 25.82 13.76
CA LEU A 240 1.30 26.31 13.89
C LEU A 240 1.23 27.58 14.74
N ARG A 241 2.01 27.64 15.83
CA ARG A 241 2.03 28.78 16.73
C ARG A 241 2.57 30.03 16.03
N GLU A 242 3.64 29.87 15.25
CA GLU A 242 4.27 30.97 14.50
C GLU A 242 3.38 31.51 13.37
N THR A 243 2.50 30.67 12.81
CA THR A 243 1.57 31.09 11.75
C THR A 243 0.25 31.64 12.27
N ALA A 244 -0.28 31.05 13.35
CA ALA A 244 -1.61 31.39 13.87
C ALA A 244 -1.61 32.58 14.85
N LEU A 245 -0.51 32.80 15.58
CA LEU A 245 -0.42 33.83 16.62
C LEU A 245 0.60 34.91 16.24
N THR A 246 0.33 36.15 16.64
CA THR A 246 1.32 37.23 16.53
C THR A 246 2.32 37.18 17.70
N PRO A 247 3.55 37.73 17.56
CA PRO A 247 4.54 37.74 18.65
C PRO A 247 4.06 38.40 19.95
N GLU A 248 3.05 39.27 19.86
CA GLU A 248 2.46 40.04 20.96
C GLU A 248 1.33 39.26 21.67
N GLU A 249 0.77 38.22 21.04
CA GLU A 249 -0.32 37.42 21.59
C GLU A 249 0.19 36.41 22.64
N GLN A 250 -0.35 36.52 23.86
CA GLN A 250 -0.05 35.56 24.92
C GLN A 250 -0.81 34.24 24.68
N CYS A 251 -0.05 33.16 24.49
CA CYS A 251 -0.61 31.82 24.38
C CYS A 251 -0.96 31.26 25.77
N SER A 252 -2.25 31.18 26.10
CA SER A 252 -2.70 30.55 27.35
C SER A 252 -2.43 29.04 27.33
N ARG A 253 -2.28 28.42 28.51
CA ARG A 253 -2.07 26.95 28.62
C ARG A 253 -3.20 26.12 28.00
N GLU A 254 -4.42 26.65 28.02
CA GLU A 254 -5.60 25.99 27.45
C GLU A 254 -5.57 26.07 25.92
N LEU A 255 -5.25 27.25 25.38
CA LEU A 255 -5.07 27.43 23.94
C LEU A 255 -3.93 26.57 23.41
N GLU A 256 -2.82 26.46 24.16
CA GLU A 256 -1.71 25.58 23.81
C GLU A 256 -2.14 24.11 23.69
N LYS A 257 -2.97 23.61 24.62
CA LYS A 257 -3.50 22.24 24.56
C LYS A 257 -4.35 22.02 23.30
N ILE A 258 -5.24 22.96 23.00
CA ILE A 258 -6.11 22.91 21.81
C ILE A 258 -5.27 23.02 20.54
N GLY A 259 -4.32 23.94 20.49
CA GLY A 259 -3.41 24.15 19.37
C GLY A 259 -2.54 22.92 19.09
N LYS A 260 -1.98 22.28 20.13
CA LYS A 260 -1.27 21.00 19.97
C LYS A 260 -2.16 19.90 19.40
N LYS A 261 -3.44 19.84 19.80
CA LYS A 261 -4.40 18.89 19.22
C LYS A 261 -4.67 19.18 17.74
N ILE A 262 -4.82 20.45 17.35
CA ILE A 262 -4.99 20.85 15.95
C ILE A 262 -3.74 20.52 15.12
N ALA A 263 -2.54 20.83 15.64
CA ALA A 263 -1.27 20.52 14.99
C ALA A 263 -1.11 19.01 14.74
N ARG A 264 -1.47 18.17 15.73
CA ARG A 264 -1.51 16.71 15.58
C ARG A 264 -2.48 16.25 14.49
N ASN A 265 -3.66 16.87 14.42
CA ASN A 265 -4.65 16.55 13.37
C ASN A 265 -4.18 16.93 11.95
N CYS A 266 -3.16 17.79 11.83
CA CYS A 266 -2.49 18.13 10.57
C CYS A 266 -1.39 17.12 10.17
N GLU A 267 -1.13 16.09 10.99
CA GLU A 267 -0.25 14.96 10.71
C GLU A 267 1.18 15.35 10.23
N GLY A 268 1.68 16.52 10.64
CA GLY A 268 3.05 16.94 10.38
C GLY A 268 3.34 17.46 8.97
N LEU A 269 2.32 17.73 8.14
CA LEU A 269 2.53 18.32 6.81
C LEU A 269 2.65 19.86 6.90
N PRO A 270 3.82 20.47 6.61
CA PRO A 270 4.05 21.90 6.79
C PRO A 270 3.02 22.79 6.08
N ALA A 271 2.75 22.55 4.80
CA ALA A 271 1.78 23.37 4.04
C ALA A 271 0.37 23.31 4.63
N ALA A 272 -0.04 22.17 5.20
CA ALA A 272 -1.35 22.07 5.85
C ALA A 272 -1.37 22.81 7.19
N ILE A 273 -0.28 22.72 7.97
CA ILE A 273 -0.13 23.43 9.24
C ILE A 273 -0.16 24.95 9.02
N ILE A 274 0.54 25.43 7.99
CA ILE A 274 0.56 26.86 7.62
C ILE A 274 -0.85 27.32 7.25
N GLN A 275 -1.53 26.61 6.34
CA GLN A 275 -2.90 26.96 5.94
C GLN A 275 -3.87 26.98 7.14
N VAL A 276 -3.81 25.97 8.01
CA VAL A 276 -4.65 25.91 9.21
C VAL A 276 -4.32 27.03 10.19
N GLY A 277 -3.05 27.41 10.31
CA GLY A 277 -2.63 28.54 11.14
C GLY A 277 -3.14 29.87 10.60
N GLU A 278 -3.07 30.08 9.28
CA GLU A 278 -3.65 31.24 8.61
C GLU A 278 -5.17 31.32 8.83
N ASP A 279 -5.88 30.19 8.71
CA ASP A 279 -7.32 30.10 8.96
C ASP A 279 -7.70 30.40 10.43
N LEU A 280 -6.78 30.19 11.36
CA LEU A 280 -6.92 30.44 12.80
C LEU A 280 -6.47 31.84 13.24
N ARG A 281 -5.79 32.59 12.37
CA ARG A 281 -5.26 33.91 12.71
C ARG A 281 -6.41 34.87 13.04
N GLY A 282 -6.34 35.50 14.22
CA GLY A 282 -7.39 36.39 14.71
C GLY A 282 -8.71 35.69 15.11
N LYS A 283 -8.72 34.36 15.23
CA LYS A 283 -9.90 33.59 15.68
C LYS A 283 -10.01 33.48 17.19
N SER A 284 -11.24 33.35 17.67
CA SER A 284 -11.56 33.19 19.09
C SER A 284 -11.23 31.80 19.63
N PHE A 285 -11.05 31.68 20.95
CA PHE A 285 -10.83 30.38 21.61
C PHE A 285 -11.90 29.32 21.26
N HIS A 286 -13.17 29.72 21.16
CA HIS A 286 -14.26 28.80 20.78
C HIS A 286 -14.12 28.27 19.35
N GLU A 287 -13.62 29.07 18.42
CA GLU A 287 -13.38 28.62 17.04
C GLU A 287 -12.20 27.65 16.98
N TRP A 288 -11.13 27.90 17.76
CA TRP A 288 -10.04 26.94 17.94
C TRP A 288 -10.56 25.61 18.51
N GLN A 289 -11.39 25.68 19.55
CA GLN A 289 -11.99 24.49 20.15
C GLN A 289 -12.83 23.71 19.14
N ALA A 290 -13.72 24.39 18.40
CA ALA A 290 -14.56 23.78 17.38
C ALA A 290 -13.73 23.14 16.25
N LEU A 291 -12.61 23.76 15.84
CA LEU A 291 -11.70 23.17 14.85
C LEU A 291 -11.01 21.92 15.39
N SER A 292 -10.60 21.93 16.66
CA SER A 292 -9.95 20.80 17.32
C SER A 292 -10.84 19.57 17.48
N GLU A 293 -12.17 19.75 17.39
CA GLU A 293 -13.16 18.68 17.44
C GLU A 293 -13.45 18.08 16.05
N LYS A 294 -13.07 18.77 14.97
CA LYS A 294 -13.20 18.22 13.62
C LYS A 294 -12.17 17.11 13.39
N GLU A 295 -12.60 16.08 12.67
CA GLU A 295 -11.74 14.96 12.27
C GLU A 295 -10.63 15.43 11.33
N ASP A 296 -10.96 16.27 10.34
CA ASP A 296 -10.02 16.86 9.39
C ASP A 296 -9.99 18.39 9.58
N PRO A 297 -8.82 18.98 9.87
CA PRO A 297 -8.71 20.43 10.11
C PRO A 297 -8.84 21.24 8.81
N LEU A 298 -8.58 20.61 7.65
CA LEU A 298 -8.67 21.22 6.34
C LEU A 298 -9.47 20.33 5.39
N ILE A 299 -10.36 20.95 4.60
CA ILE A 299 -11.13 20.28 3.56
C ILE A 299 -10.49 20.62 2.22
N ILE A 300 -10.11 19.60 1.45
CA ILE A 300 -9.49 19.78 0.12
C ILE A 300 -10.54 19.49 -0.94
N LYS A 301 -10.87 20.47 -1.79
CA LYS A 301 -11.77 20.29 -2.92
C LYS A 301 -11.10 20.67 -4.25
N ARG A 302 -11.71 20.21 -5.34
CA ARG A 302 -11.28 20.50 -6.72
C ARG A 302 -11.28 22.00 -7.02
N ASP A 303 -12.36 22.69 -6.67
CA ASP A 303 -12.59 24.09 -7.05
C ASP A 303 -12.17 25.09 -5.95
N ASP A 304 -11.40 24.64 -4.95
CA ASP A 304 -10.91 25.55 -3.93
C ASP A 304 -9.74 26.38 -4.47
N ASP A 305 -9.77 27.68 -4.21
CA ASP A 305 -8.67 28.57 -4.58
C ASP A 305 -7.42 28.40 -3.71
N ILE A 306 -7.52 27.58 -2.66
CA ILE A 306 -6.45 27.29 -1.72
C ILE A 306 -5.26 26.69 -2.47
N PRO A 307 -4.08 27.34 -2.34
CA PRO A 307 -2.81 26.85 -2.82
C PRO A 307 -2.61 25.31 -2.69
N LEU A 308 -2.68 24.80 -1.47
CA LEU A 308 -2.48 23.38 -1.20
C LEU A 308 -3.51 22.48 -1.91
N SER A 309 -4.77 22.92 -2.02
CA SER A 309 -5.82 22.15 -2.69
C SER A 309 -5.54 21.97 -4.18
N LYS A 310 -5.15 23.05 -4.87
CA LYS A 310 -4.76 23.04 -6.28
C LYS A 310 -3.59 22.08 -6.53
N ALA A 311 -2.53 22.14 -5.70
CA ALA A 311 -1.37 21.28 -5.84
C ALA A 311 -1.69 19.78 -5.62
N LEU A 312 -2.54 19.46 -4.62
CA LEU A 312 -2.95 18.09 -4.35
C LEU A 312 -3.87 17.53 -5.44
N TYR A 313 -4.84 18.33 -5.90
CA TYR A 313 -5.72 17.96 -7.00
C TYR A 313 -4.91 17.73 -8.28
N PHE A 314 -3.92 18.57 -8.54
CA PHE A 314 -3.00 18.39 -9.65
C PHE A 314 -2.26 17.04 -9.58
N SER A 315 -1.74 16.69 -8.40
CA SER A 315 -1.08 15.39 -8.18
C SER A 315 -2.01 14.20 -8.47
N TYR A 316 -3.30 14.31 -8.10
CA TYR A 316 -4.32 13.33 -8.46
C TYR A 316 -4.60 13.30 -9.98
N MET A 317 -4.67 14.46 -10.63
CA MET A 317 -4.94 14.56 -12.06
C MET A 317 -3.86 13.90 -12.92
N MET A 318 -2.60 13.99 -12.48
CA MET A 318 -1.45 13.37 -13.12
C MET A 318 -1.36 11.85 -12.93
N LEU A 319 -2.27 11.24 -12.15
CA LEU A 319 -2.32 9.79 -12.07
C LEU A 319 -2.84 9.18 -13.37
N PRO A 320 -2.23 8.09 -13.86
CA PRO A 320 -2.82 7.28 -14.92
C PRO A 320 -4.26 6.88 -14.60
N GLN A 321 -5.12 6.82 -15.62
CA GLN A 321 -6.55 6.54 -15.46
C GLN A 321 -6.82 5.26 -14.64
N TYR A 322 -6.00 4.23 -14.84
CA TYR A 322 -6.13 2.96 -14.13
C TYR A 322 -5.81 3.04 -12.63
N LEU A 323 -5.00 4.02 -12.19
CA LEU A 323 -4.69 4.24 -10.77
C LEU A 323 -5.73 5.11 -10.07
N LYS A 324 -6.45 5.99 -10.79
CA LYS A 324 -7.42 6.91 -10.18
C LYS A 324 -8.50 6.16 -9.40
N LEU A 325 -9.05 5.07 -9.94
CA LEU A 325 -10.05 4.25 -9.23
C LEU A 325 -9.48 3.58 -7.98
N CYS A 326 -8.23 3.10 -8.05
CA CYS A 326 -7.55 2.49 -6.91
C CYS A 326 -7.30 3.53 -5.80
N PHE A 327 -6.87 4.74 -6.17
CA PHE A 327 -6.74 5.88 -5.26
C PHE A 327 -8.08 6.24 -4.60
N LEU A 328 -9.15 6.43 -5.40
CA LEU A 328 -10.48 6.73 -4.89
C LEU A 328 -10.97 5.65 -3.91
N TYR A 329 -10.70 4.38 -4.21
CA TYR A 329 -11.07 3.28 -3.32
C TYR A 329 -10.37 3.34 -1.95
N MET A 330 -9.17 3.92 -1.84
CA MET A 330 -8.52 4.07 -0.53
C MET A 330 -9.29 5.02 0.41
N GLY A 331 -10.17 5.88 -0.11
CA GLY A 331 -11.04 6.74 0.67
C GLY A 331 -12.13 6.01 1.46
N VAL A 332 -12.37 4.73 1.17
CA VAL A 332 -13.35 3.91 1.92
C VAL A 332 -12.93 3.66 3.37
N PHE A 333 -11.63 3.77 3.67
CA PHE A 333 -11.08 3.48 4.99
C PHE A 333 -11.23 4.68 5.96
N PRO A 334 -11.46 4.44 7.26
CA PRO A 334 -11.48 5.49 8.28
C PRO A 334 -10.14 6.24 8.39
N LYS A 335 -10.17 7.44 8.98
CA LYS A 335 -8.94 8.17 9.32
C LYS A 335 -8.11 7.34 10.31
N TYR A 336 -6.79 7.38 10.17
CA TYR A 336 -5.82 6.60 10.96
C TYR A 336 -5.94 5.07 10.84
N TYR A 337 -6.78 4.56 9.94
CA TYR A 337 -6.84 3.12 9.69
C TYR A 337 -5.59 2.66 8.95
N GLY A 338 -4.73 1.90 9.63
CA GLY A 338 -3.57 1.26 8.99
C GLY A 338 -4.01 0.19 8.01
N ILE A 339 -4.03 0.52 6.71
CA ILE A 339 -4.56 -0.37 5.66
C ILE A 339 -3.53 -1.46 5.37
N PHE A 340 -3.87 -2.71 5.65
CA PHE A 340 -3.02 -3.84 5.27
C PHE A 340 -2.97 -3.97 3.74
N ARG A 341 -1.77 -4.03 3.17
CA ARG A 341 -1.54 -4.23 1.73
C ARG A 341 -2.33 -5.42 1.19
N SER A 342 -2.26 -6.56 1.87
CA SER A 342 -2.98 -7.78 1.46
C SER A 342 -4.50 -7.59 1.46
N LYS A 343 -5.06 -6.79 2.38
CA LYS A 343 -6.49 -6.50 2.42
C LYS A 343 -6.88 -5.59 1.26
N LEU A 344 -6.11 -4.54 1.02
CA LEU A 344 -6.36 -3.60 -0.09
C LEU A 344 -6.31 -4.30 -1.45
N ILE A 345 -5.30 -5.14 -1.68
CA ILE A 345 -5.18 -5.93 -2.92
C ILE A 345 -6.40 -6.82 -3.11
N LYS A 346 -6.79 -7.63 -2.11
CA LYS A 346 -7.98 -8.49 -2.20
C LYS A 346 -9.24 -7.71 -2.55
N LEU A 347 -9.43 -6.54 -1.93
CA LEU A 347 -10.59 -5.69 -2.20
C LEU A 347 -10.54 -5.14 -3.63
N TRP A 348 -9.41 -4.59 -4.10
CA TRP A 348 -9.28 -4.11 -5.48
C TRP A 348 -9.53 -5.19 -6.54
N VAL A 349 -9.01 -6.40 -6.30
CA VAL A 349 -9.25 -7.56 -7.17
C VAL A 349 -10.73 -7.95 -7.16
N SER A 350 -11.34 -8.04 -5.98
CA SER A 350 -12.74 -8.46 -5.81
C SER A 350 -13.75 -7.45 -6.35
N GLU A 351 -13.40 -6.16 -6.31
CA GLU A 351 -14.15 -5.05 -6.91
C GLU A 351 -14.06 -5.06 -8.44
N GLY A 352 -13.01 -5.65 -9.00
CA GLY A 352 -12.71 -5.61 -10.43
C GLY A 352 -12.22 -4.23 -10.91
N LEU A 353 -11.43 -3.51 -10.09
CA LEU A 353 -10.90 -2.18 -10.43
C LEU A 353 -9.71 -2.23 -11.39
N LEU A 354 -9.16 -3.41 -11.64
CA LEU A 354 -7.89 -3.61 -12.31
C LEU A 354 -8.12 -3.95 -13.79
N TYR A 355 -7.32 -3.36 -14.66
CA TYR A 355 -7.28 -3.70 -16.08
C TYR A 355 -6.24 -4.80 -16.29
N PRO A 356 -6.64 -6.03 -16.69
CA PRO A 356 -5.68 -7.09 -16.95
C PRO A 356 -4.87 -6.74 -18.20
N TYR A 357 -3.56 -6.60 -18.07
CA TYR A 357 -2.67 -6.66 -19.23
C TYR A 357 -2.47 -8.13 -19.63
N PRO A 358 -2.35 -8.46 -20.92
CA PRO A 358 -2.28 -9.84 -21.42
C PRO A 358 -0.95 -10.58 -21.12
N ARG A 359 -0.20 -10.20 -20.06
CA ARG A 359 1.02 -10.90 -19.64
C ARG A 359 0.71 -11.93 -18.55
N LEU A 360 1.59 -12.93 -18.42
CA LEU A 360 1.56 -14.09 -17.51
C LEU A 360 1.57 -13.76 -15.99
N THR A 361 1.18 -12.55 -15.60
CA THR A 361 1.26 -12.01 -14.23
C THR A 361 -0.11 -12.12 -13.55
N SER A 362 -0.13 -12.52 -12.28
CA SER A 362 -1.39 -12.63 -11.52
C SER A 362 -2.03 -11.25 -11.29
N ILE A 363 -3.36 -11.21 -11.15
CA ILE A 363 -4.09 -9.95 -10.93
C ILE A 363 -3.68 -9.34 -9.57
N GLU A 364 -3.39 -10.17 -8.58
CA GLU A 364 -2.87 -9.77 -7.27
C GLU A 364 -1.49 -9.10 -7.35
N GLU A 365 -0.61 -9.56 -8.24
CA GLU A 365 0.68 -8.92 -8.51
C GLU A 365 0.50 -7.56 -9.19
N ILE A 366 -0.39 -7.46 -10.19
CA ILE A 366 -0.74 -6.19 -10.84
C ILE A 366 -1.29 -5.19 -9.81
N ALA A 367 -2.20 -5.64 -8.94
CA ALA A 367 -2.72 -4.82 -7.84
C ALA A 367 -1.61 -4.34 -6.90
N GLY A 368 -0.64 -5.22 -6.62
CA GLY A 368 0.56 -4.88 -5.87
C GLY A 368 1.38 -3.77 -6.53
N GLN A 369 1.66 -3.90 -7.82
CA GLN A 369 2.38 -2.91 -8.60
C GLN A 369 1.65 -1.56 -8.63
N TYR A 370 0.31 -1.57 -8.73
CA TYR A 370 -0.49 -0.33 -8.67
C TYR A 370 -0.33 0.39 -7.33
N LEU A 371 -0.34 -0.35 -6.22
CA LEU A 371 -0.08 0.23 -4.91
C LEU A 371 1.36 0.77 -4.81
N ASP A 372 2.34 0.03 -5.34
CA ASP A 372 3.73 0.48 -5.37
C ASP A 372 3.90 1.76 -6.19
N LEU A 373 3.19 1.93 -7.31
CA LEU A 373 3.16 3.17 -8.08
C LEU A 373 2.54 4.35 -7.33
N LEU A 374 1.50 4.12 -6.52
CA LEU A 374 0.91 5.17 -5.68
C LEU A 374 1.86 5.60 -4.54
N ILE A 375 2.62 4.65 -4.00
CA ILE A 375 3.66 4.91 -3.00
C ILE A 375 4.86 5.61 -3.64
N TYR A 376 5.28 5.14 -4.82
CA TYR A 376 6.33 5.73 -5.64
C TYR A 376 6.09 7.22 -5.86
N ARG A 377 4.84 7.61 -6.14
CA ARG A 377 4.43 9.01 -6.31
C ARG A 377 4.20 9.77 -4.99
N SER A 378 4.59 9.23 -3.84
CA SER A 378 4.39 9.83 -2.50
C SER A 378 2.95 10.29 -2.20
N ILE A 379 1.94 9.66 -2.82
CA ILE A 379 0.51 9.90 -2.53
C ILE A 379 0.06 9.03 -1.37
N VAL A 380 0.51 7.78 -1.38
CA VAL A 380 0.29 6.81 -0.32
C VAL A 380 1.52 6.75 0.56
N LEU A 381 1.31 6.94 1.86
CA LEU A 381 2.36 6.85 2.85
C LEU A 381 2.54 5.41 3.31
N ARG A 382 3.80 4.98 3.36
CA ARG A 382 4.22 3.77 4.06
C ARG A 382 4.08 4.02 5.56
N GLU A 383 3.23 3.25 6.24
CA GLU A 383 3.17 3.31 7.69
C GLU A 383 4.41 2.60 8.25
N LYS A 384 5.20 3.29 9.08
CA LYS A 384 6.50 2.81 9.59
C LYS A 384 6.34 1.68 10.62
N GLN A 385 5.73 0.57 10.25
CA GLN A 385 5.85 -0.69 10.98
C GLN A 385 6.83 -1.58 10.22
N ALA A 386 7.77 -2.22 10.91
CA ALA A 386 8.85 -2.90 10.21
C ALA A 386 8.35 -4.10 9.41
N SER A 387 8.29 -3.86 8.10
CA SER A 387 8.05 -4.88 7.10
C SER A 387 9.37 -5.54 6.78
N ILE A 388 9.35 -6.86 6.92
CA ILE A 388 10.42 -7.83 6.72
C ILE A 388 10.41 -8.30 5.24
N ASP A 389 9.69 -7.61 4.36
CA ASP A 389 9.63 -7.96 2.94
C ASP A 389 10.24 -6.76 2.21
N ILE A 390 11.30 -7.01 1.42
CA ILE A 390 12.31 -6.03 0.96
C ILE A 390 11.70 -4.85 0.19
N GLU A 391 10.51 -5.03 -0.37
CA GLU A 391 9.88 -4.06 -1.27
C GLU A 391 8.45 -3.66 -0.85
N LYS A 392 7.80 -4.42 0.04
CA LYS A 392 6.35 -4.33 0.28
C LYS A 392 6.04 -4.03 1.75
N THR A 393 5.65 -2.79 2.04
CA THR A 393 5.17 -2.44 3.38
C THR A 393 3.89 -3.19 3.71
N LYS A 394 3.81 -3.70 4.95
CA LYS A 394 2.63 -4.45 5.42
C LYS A 394 1.39 -3.57 5.54
N LYS A 395 1.58 -2.30 5.94
CA LYS A 395 0.53 -1.31 6.08
C LYS A 395 0.87 -0.04 5.30
N CYS A 396 -0.17 0.61 4.80
CA CYS A 396 -0.11 1.90 4.14
C CYS A 396 -1.29 2.76 4.57
N ARG A 397 -1.17 4.06 4.41
CA ARG A 397 -2.26 5.01 4.68
C ARG A 397 -2.19 6.20 3.74
N LEU A 398 -3.33 6.84 3.51
CA LEU A 398 -3.35 8.18 2.93
C LEU A 398 -3.07 9.19 4.04
N HIS A 399 -2.31 10.23 3.71
CA HIS A 399 -2.26 11.44 4.52
C HIS A 399 -3.64 12.11 4.54
N PHE A 400 -4.03 12.79 5.62
CA PHE A 400 -5.38 13.35 5.74
C PHE A 400 -5.76 14.29 4.60
N THR A 401 -4.81 15.05 4.03
CA THR A 401 -5.08 15.96 2.90
C THR A 401 -5.44 15.20 1.62
N PHE A 402 -4.68 14.16 1.26
CA PHE A 402 -5.02 13.29 0.13
C PHE A 402 -6.30 12.48 0.39
N ARG A 403 -6.55 12.08 1.64
CA ARG A 403 -7.81 11.45 2.02
C ARG A 403 -8.99 12.39 1.86
N SER A 404 -8.86 13.65 2.29
CA SER A 404 -9.89 14.69 2.16
C SER A 404 -10.24 14.91 0.69
N LEU A 405 -9.21 15.06 -0.17
CA LEU A 405 -9.37 15.11 -1.62
C LEU A 405 -10.07 13.87 -2.17
N CYS A 406 -9.58 12.68 -1.82
CA CYS A 406 -10.10 11.39 -2.25
C CYS A 406 -11.58 11.21 -1.89
N VAL A 407 -11.98 11.58 -0.68
CA VAL A 407 -13.37 11.45 -0.21
C VAL A 407 -14.27 12.47 -0.90
N ASN A 408 -13.80 13.69 -1.17
CA ASN A 408 -14.60 14.70 -1.86
C ASN A 408 -14.78 14.36 -3.35
N GLU A 409 -13.73 13.89 -4.01
CA GLU A 409 -13.80 13.40 -5.39
C GLU A 409 -14.66 12.13 -5.51
N ALA A 410 -14.58 11.22 -4.54
CA ALA A 410 -15.46 10.06 -4.51
C ALA A 410 -16.94 10.45 -4.30
N LYS A 411 -17.22 11.54 -3.59
CA LYS A 411 -18.59 12.06 -3.42
C LYS A 411 -19.13 12.69 -4.69
N SER A 412 -18.32 13.45 -5.44
CA SER A 412 -18.74 14.04 -6.72
C SER A 412 -19.07 12.96 -7.75
N GLU A 413 -18.26 11.90 -7.80
CA GLU A 413 -18.43 10.73 -8.66
C GLU A 413 -19.45 9.70 -8.12
N LYS A 414 -20.05 9.95 -6.94
CA LYS A 414 -20.96 9.01 -6.23
C LYS A 414 -20.37 7.60 -6.07
N PHE A 415 -19.06 7.51 -5.90
CA PHE A 415 -18.28 6.28 -5.93
C PHE A 415 -18.49 5.41 -4.68
N PHE A 416 -18.61 6.03 -3.50
CA PHE A 416 -19.00 5.39 -2.24
C PHE A 416 -19.72 6.38 -1.32
N HIS A 417 -20.39 5.85 -0.30
CA HIS A 417 -20.99 6.62 0.79
C HIS A 417 -20.42 6.17 2.14
N ILE A 418 -20.11 7.14 3.00
CA ILE A 418 -19.58 6.89 4.35
C ILE A 418 -20.65 7.20 5.38
N LEU A 419 -20.95 6.22 6.22
CA LEU A 419 -21.80 6.33 7.39
C LEU A 419 -20.93 6.43 8.66
N LYS A 420 -20.93 7.59 9.31
CA LYS A 420 -20.18 7.82 10.57
C LYS A 420 -21.12 7.95 11.77
N LYS A 421 -22.30 8.52 11.54
CA LYS A 421 -23.35 8.79 12.53
C LYS A 421 -24.71 8.57 11.91
N TYR A 422 -25.74 8.28 12.71
CA TYR A 422 -27.08 7.99 12.21
C TYR A 422 -27.69 9.15 11.39
N THR A 423 -27.27 10.40 11.65
CA THR A 423 -27.70 11.58 10.90
C THR A 423 -27.19 11.64 9.46
N ASP A 424 -26.23 10.79 9.10
CA ASP A 424 -25.73 10.71 7.71
C ASP A 424 -26.69 9.94 6.80
N CYS A 425 -27.67 9.20 7.37
CA CYS A 425 -28.72 8.49 6.66
C CYS A 425 -29.74 9.46 6.04
N LYS A 426 -29.48 9.93 4.81
CA LYS A 426 -30.40 10.81 4.06
C LYS A 426 -30.93 10.10 2.80
N PRO A 427 -32.27 9.94 2.63
CA PRO A 427 -32.86 9.17 1.52
C PRO A 427 -32.55 9.73 0.12
N GLU A 428 -32.46 11.05 -0.01
CA GLU A 428 -32.37 11.74 -1.30
C GLU A 428 -31.01 11.60 -2.00
N LYS A 429 -29.95 11.18 -1.27
CA LYS A 429 -28.57 11.22 -1.78
C LYS A 429 -28.08 9.94 -2.45
N MET A 430 -28.87 8.86 -2.50
CA MET A 430 -28.29 7.51 -2.67
C MET A 430 -28.68 6.68 -3.89
N ARG A 431 -29.59 7.11 -4.78
CA ARG A 431 -30.01 6.33 -5.98
C ARG A 431 -28.90 6.09 -7.05
N SER A 432 -27.63 6.03 -6.67
CA SER A 432 -26.47 5.83 -7.57
C SER A 432 -25.17 5.38 -6.88
N HIS A 433 -25.11 5.22 -5.56
CA HIS A 433 -23.86 4.83 -4.88
C HIS A 433 -23.70 3.31 -4.86
N GLN A 434 -22.60 2.80 -5.43
CA GLN A 434 -22.35 1.36 -5.51
C GLN A 434 -21.73 0.76 -4.25
N ARG A 435 -21.23 1.59 -3.31
CA ARG A 435 -20.45 1.12 -2.14
C ARG A 435 -20.87 1.85 -0.87
N LEU A 436 -21.11 1.10 0.19
CA LEU A 436 -21.47 1.59 1.52
C LEU A 436 -20.35 1.26 2.51
N CYS A 437 -19.84 2.28 3.18
CA CYS A 437 -18.75 2.18 4.15
C CYS A 437 -19.24 2.68 5.50
N VAL A 438 -19.22 1.82 6.51
CA VAL A 438 -19.60 2.16 7.89
C VAL A 438 -18.32 2.39 8.69
N HIS A 439 -18.01 3.63 9.05
CA HIS A 439 -16.77 3.94 9.79
C HIS A 439 -16.90 3.71 11.29
N ASN A 440 -18.13 3.71 11.80
CA ASN A 440 -18.44 3.39 13.19
C ASN A 440 -19.56 2.36 13.24
N ASN A 441 -19.22 1.09 13.34
CA ASN A 441 -20.19 -0.02 13.37
C ASN A 441 -21.24 0.07 14.48
N ILE A 442 -21.05 0.87 15.54
CA ILE A 442 -22.07 1.12 16.57
C ILE A 442 -23.34 1.71 15.94
N VAL A 443 -23.22 2.45 14.84
CA VAL A 443 -24.38 3.06 14.18
C VAL A 443 -25.35 2.01 13.61
N LEU A 444 -24.89 0.79 13.39
CA LEU A 444 -25.72 -0.33 12.97
C LEU A 444 -26.62 -0.85 14.10
N GLY A 445 -26.56 -0.29 15.31
CA GLY A 445 -27.56 -0.55 16.34
C GLY A 445 -28.82 0.31 16.23
N PHE A 446 -28.80 1.38 15.41
CA PHE A 446 -29.93 2.30 15.32
C PHE A 446 -30.97 1.82 14.30
N ARG A 447 -32.22 1.75 14.73
CA ARG A 447 -33.36 1.37 13.87
C ARG A 447 -33.47 2.23 12.60
N GLN A 448 -33.20 3.53 12.71
CA GLN A 448 -33.24 4.44 11.56
C GLN A 448 -32.20 4.09 10.49
N VAL A 449 -31.05 3.54 10.91
CA VAL A 449 -30.03 3.07 9.97
C VAL A 449 -30.52 1.82 9.25
N HIS A 450 -31.25 0.93 9.93
CA HIS A 450 -31.83 -0.27 9.30
C HIS A 450 -32.89 0.07 8.26
N GLU A 451 -33.86 0.90 8.65
CA GLU A 451 -34.91 1.40 7.74
C GLU A 451 -34.30 2.12 6.54
N TRP A 452 -33.21 2.86 6.76
CA TRP A 452 -32.47 3.49 5.68
C TRP A 452 -31.73 2.47 4.80
N MET A 453 -31.05 1.46 5.34
CA MET A 453 -30.37 0.42 4.55
C MET A 453 -31.35 -0.38 3.69
N GLU A 454 -32.57 -0.62 4.17
CA GLU A 454 -33.67 -1.22 3.40
C GLU A 454 -34.07 -0.40 2.17
N SER A 455 -33.84 0.92 2.18
CA SER A 455 -34.11 1.78 1.03
C SER A 455 -33.00 1.78 -0.02
N VAL A 456 -31.83 1.18 0.25
CA VAL A 456 -30.63 1.24 -0.62
C VAL A 456 -30.24 -0.17 -1.09
N LEU A 457 -31.08 -0.79 -1.90
CA LEU A 457 -30.92 -2.21 -2.29
C LEU A 457 -29.80 -2.48 -3.32
N ASP A 458 -29.37 -1.45 -4.06
CA ASP A 458 -28.43 -1.54 -5.20
C ASP A 458 -26.94 -1.53 -4.81
N VAL A 459 -26.64 -1.56 -3.52
CA VAL A 459 -25.26 -1.58 -3.01
C VAL A 459 -24.54 -2.86 -3.44
N ARG A 460 -23.30 -2.70 -3.93
CA ARG A 460 -22.41 -3.78 -4.38
C ARG A 460 -21.30 -4.10 -3.39
N SER A 461 -20.95 -3.16 -2.51
CA SER A 461 -19.92 -3.39 -1.49
C SER A 461 -20.34 -2.83 -0.15
N LEU A 462 -20.21 -3.62 0.90
CA LEU A 462 -20.45 -3.24 2.28
C LEU A 462 -19.17 -3.43 3.09
N LEU A 463 -18.62 -2.34 3.60
CA LEU A 463 -17.39 -2.35 4.40
C LEU A 463 -17.69 -1.77 5.79
N CYS A 464 -17.50 -2.57 6.84
CA CYS A 464 -17.81 -2.19 8.21
C CYS A 464 -16.53 -2.11 9.04
N PHE A 465 -16.28 -0.91 9.57
CA PHE A 465 -15.17 -0.57 10.43
C PHE A 465 -15.68 -0.07 11.79
N GLY A 466 -14.79 -0.05 12.77
CA GLY A 466 -15.10 0.37 14.13
C GLY A 466 -14.46 -0.55 15.16
N PRO A 467 -14.72 -0.30 16.45
CA PRO A 467 -14.25 -1.18 17.52
C PRO A 467 -14.84 -2.58 17.33
N LYS A 468 -14.07 -3.61 17.71
CA LYS A 468 -14.59 -4.98 17.75
C LYS A 468 -15.71 -5.04 18.78
N GLN A 469 -16.91 -5.38 18.33
CA GLN A 469 -18.07 -5.47 19.21
C GLN A 469 -17.97 -6.71 20.09
N GLN A 470 -18.18 -6.56 21.40
CA GLN A 470 -18.25 -7.69 22.33
C GLN A 470 -19.55 -8.46 22.15
N TYR A 471 -20.64 -7.74 21.85
CA TYR A 471 -21.99 -8.26 21.65
C TYR A 471 -22.34 -8.29 20.16
N PRO A 472 -23.25 -9.18 19.73
CA PRO A 472 -23.67 -9.24 18.35
C PRO A 472 -24.39 -7.96 17.95
N VAL A 473 -24.22 -7.56 16.70
CA VAL A 473 -25.04 -6.51 16.09
C VAL A 473 -25.82 -7.15 14.95
N VAL A 474 -27.13 -6.93 14.93
CA VAL A 474 -27.97 -7.38 13.82
C VAL A 474 -27.66 -6.52 12.61
N LEU A 475 -27.09 -7.12 11.57
CA LEU A 475 -26.86 -6.45 10.31
C LEU A 475 -28.07 -6.71 9.41
N PRO A 476 -28.87 -5.68 9.03
CA PRO A 476 -29.96 -5.86 8.08
C PRO A 476 -29.38 -6.17 6.70
N MET A 477 -29.49 -7.43 6.30
CA MET A 477 -28.99 -7.94 5.01
C MET A 477 -30.08 -7.85 3.95
N CYS A 478 -30.44 -6.61 3.59
CA CYS A 478 -31.53 -6.32 2.65
C CYS A 478 -31.05 -6.20 1.19
N PHE A 479 -29.74 -6.19 0.98
CA PHE A 479 -29.13 -5.97 -0.33
C PHE A 479 -29.27 -7.19 -1.25
N ARG A 480 -29.41 -6.96 -2.56
CA ARG A 480 -29.52 -8.04 -3.56
C ARG A 480 -28.30 -8.16 -4.48
N LEU A 481 -27.51 -7.10 -4.62
CA LEU A 481 -26.42 -7.00 -5.61
C LEU A 481 -25.02 -7.00 -4.99
N LEU A 482 -24.89 -7.36 -3.71
CA LEU A 482 -23.60 -7.38 -3.02
C LEU A 482 -22.61 -8.35 -3.67
N LYS A 483 -21.44 -7.81 -3.98
CA LYS A 483 -20.23 -8.52 -4.38
C LYS A 483 -19.23 -8.63 -3.22
N ILE A 484 -19.20 -7.63 -2.33
CA ILE A 484 -18.21 -7.56 -1.25
C ILE A 484 -18.89 -7.30 0.08
N ILE A 485 -18.57 -8.12 1.08
CA ILE A 485 -18.89 -7.89 2.48
C ILE A 485 -17.60 -8.00 3.29
N ASP A 486 -17.18 -6.90 3.92
CA ASP A 486 -16.12 -6.89 4.92
C ASP A 486 -16.68 -6.41 6.25
N ALA A 487 -17.08 -7.36 7.10
CA ALA A 487 -17.74 -7.12 8.38
C ALA A 487 -16.99 -7.79 9.54
N LEU A 488 -15.66 -7.88 9.46
CA LEU A 488 -14.82 -8.47 10.52
C LEU A 488 -14.91 -7.73 11.87
N ALA A 489 -15.24 -6.43 11.84
CA ALA A 489 -15.46 -5.64 13.05
C ALA A 489 -16.79 -5.96 13.74
N ILE A 490 -17.71 -6.64 13.05
CA ILE A 490 -19.02 -7.04 13.54
C ILE A 490 -18.95 -8.51 13.95
N ARG A 491 -19.52 -8.82 15.11
CA ARG A 491 -19.64 -10.19 15.62
C ARG A 491 -21.05 -10.71 15.37
N PHE A 492 -21.16 -11.94 14.86
CA PHE A 492 -22.43 -12.64 14.69
C PHE A 492 -22.46 -13.90 15.59
N TYR A 493 -23.54 -14.14 16.32
CA TYR A 493 -23.67 -15.39 17.09
C TYR A 493 -23.97 -16.58 16.19
N GLU A 494 -24.88 -16.42 15.25
CA GLU A 494 -25.21 -17.42 14.23
C GLU A 494 -24.81 -16.92 12.85
N PHE A 495 -24.64 -17.85 11.91
CA PHE A 495 -24.37 -17.48 10.53
C PHE A 495 -25.58 -16.73 9.95
N PRO A 496 -25.41 -15.51 9.42
CA PRO A 496 -26.51 -14.76 8.82
C PRO A 496 -26.95 -15.40 7.50
N LEU A 497 -28.01 -16.22 7.54
CA LEU A 497 -28.52 -17.01 6.42
C LEU A 497 -28.86 -16.17 5.18
N GLN A 498 -29.18 -14.89 5.36
CA GLN A 498 -29.45 -13.95 4.27
C GLN A 498 -28.24 -13.78 3.33
N ILE A 499 -27.01 -13.97 3.83
CA ILE A 499 -25.79 -13.93 2.99
C ILE A 499 -25.84 -14.99 1.89
N LEU A 500 -26.46 -16.14 2.15
CA LEU A 500 -26.52 -17.28 1.21
C LEU A 500 -27.37 -16.97 -0.03
N ALA A 501 -28.21 -15.93 0.02
CA ALA A 501 -28.98 -15.45 -1.12
C ALA A 501 -28.15 -14.54 -2.07
N LEU A 502 -26.95 -14.12 -1.66
CA LEU A 502 -26.11 -13.17 -2.40
C LEU A 502 -25.24 -13.89 -3.45
N VAL A 503 -25.86 -14.33 -4.54
CA VAL A 503 -25.17 -15.11 -5.60
C VAL A 503 -24.04 -14.36 -6.32
N HIS A 504 -23.99 -13.04 -6.22
CA HIS A 504 -22.95 -12.19 -6.82
C HIS A 504 -21.73 -12.00 -5.92
N LEU A 505 -21.73 -12.55 -4.70
CA LEU A 505 -20.67 -12.36 -3.72
C LEU A 505 -19.35 -12.98 -4.19
N THR A 506 -18.30 -12.16 -4.22
CA THR A 506 -16.92 -12.54 -4.59
C THR A 506 -15.99 -12.48 -3.38
N TYR A 507 -16.29 -11.63 -2.39
CA TYR A 507 -15.52 -11.46 -1.16
C TYR A 507 -16.45 -11.46 0.06
N LEU A 508 -16.19 -12.36 1.00
CA LEU A 508 -16.89 -12.45 2.28
C LEU A 508 -15.89 -12.48 3.42
N ALA A 509 -15.96 -11.49 4.32
CA ALA A 509 -15.18 -11.46 5.55
C ALA A 509 -16.08 -11.17 6.75
N ILE A 510 -16.25 -12.15 7.65
CA ILE A 510 -17.14 -12.05 8.82
C ILE A 510 -16.52 -12.70 10.06
N THR A 511 -16.91 -12.20 11.23
CA THR A 511 -16.61 -12.83 12.51
C THR A 511 -17.88 -13.47 13.05
N CYS A 512 -17.92 -14.80 13.16
CA CYS A 512 -19.12 -15.54 13.55
C CYS A 512 -18.78 -16.73 14.45
N ASP A 513 -19.59 -16.94 15.48
CA ASP A 513 -19.38 -18.02 16.48
C ASP A 513 -20.19 -19.29 16.19
N GLY A 514 -21.17 -19.19 15.28
CA GLY A 514 -22.04 -20.28 14.86
C GLY A 514 -21.43 -21.09 13.72
N ASP A 515 -22.04 -22.24 13.46
CA ASP A 515 -21.59 -23.13 12.39
C ASP A 515 -21.93 -22.57 11.02
N VAL A 516 -21.09 -22.86 10.03
CA VAL A 516 -21.30 -22.46 8.64
C VAL A 516 -22.28 -23.43 7.99
N PRO A 517 -23.41 -22.98 7.44
CA PRO A 517 -24.40 -23.87 6.84
C PRO A 517 -23.92 -24.45 5.51
N ASN A 518 -24.34 -25.67 5.20
CA ASN A 518 -24.06 -26.39 3.94
C ASN A 518 -24.43 -25.60 2.67
N SER A 519 -25.43 -24.72 2.79
CA SER A 519 -25.84 -23.79 1.74
C SER A 519 -24.79 -22.72 1.39
N ILE A 520 -23.64 -22.64 2.08
CA ILE A 520 -22.51 -21.78 1.69
C ILE A 520 -22.03 -22.05 0.27
N SER A 521 -22.17 -23.29 -0.20
CA SER A 521 -21.88 -23.70 -1.58
C SER A 521 -22.69 -22.97 -2.66
N LYS A 522 -23.84 -22.37 -2.29
CA LYS A 522 -24.64 -21.53 -3.20
C LYS A 522 -23.92 -20.24 -3.60
N LEU A 523 -22.87 -19.85 -2.87
CA LEU A 523 -22.01 -18.71 -3.21
C LEU A 523 -20.94 -19.13 -4.25
N TRP A 524 -21.38 -19.60 -5.41
CA TRP A 524 -20.51 -20.15 -6.47
C TRP A 524 -19.55 -19.12 -7.11
N ASN A 525 -19.76 -17.82 -6.86
CA ASN A 525 -18.86 -16.75 -7.30
C ASN A 525 -17.79 -16.35 -6.28
N LEU A 526 -17.82 -16.92 -5.08
CA LEU A 526 -16.93 -16.51 -4.00
C LEU A 526 -15.48 -16.86 -4.33
N GLN A 527 -14.61 -15.85 -4.29
CA GLN A 527 -13.17 -15.99 -4.52
C GLN A 527 -12.38 -15.87 -3.22
N VAL A 528 -12.84 -15.06 -2.27
CA VAL A 528 -12.19 -14.85 -0.99
C VAL A 528 -13.21 -15.10 0.13
N LEU A 529 -12.90 -16.07 0.99
CA LEU A 529 -13.65 -16.37 2.21
C LEU A 529 -12.75 -16.14 3.42
N ILE A 530 -13.13 -15.21 4.29
CA ILE A 530 -12.49 -14.93 5.57
C ILE A 530 -13.52 -15.14 6.67
N PHE A 531 -13.32 -16.17 7.46
CA PHE A 531 -14.22 -16.56 8.53
C PHE A 531 -13.43 -16.66 9.84
N CYS A 532 -13.78 -15.80 10.79
CA CYS A 532 -13.11 -15.71 12.07
C CYS A 532 -14.06 -16.12 13.20
N ARG A 533 -13.60 -17.00 14.10
CA ARG A 533 -14.31 -17.31 15.34
C ARG A 533 -13.75 -16.49 16.50
N HIS A 534 -14.58 -16.12 17.47
CA HIS A 534 -14.10 -15.50 18.69
C HIS A 534 -13.72 -16.58 19.72
N HIS A 535 -12.42 -16.75 19.99
CA HIS A 535 -11.89 -17.87 20.79
C HIS A 535 -12.32 -17.89 22.28
N ASN A 536 -12.87 -16.81 22.84
CA ASN A 536 -13.14 -16.70 24.28
C ASN A 536 -14.45 -17.38 24.81
N ILE A 537 -15.33 -17.93 23.96
CA ILE A 537 -16.68 -18.35 24.43
C ILE A 537 -16.94 -19.87 24.34
N LYS A 538 -16.17 -20.62 23.54
CA LYS A 538 -16.29 -22.09 23.50
C LYS A 538 -14.90 -22.69 23.61
N LEU A 539 -14.61 -23.30 24.76
CA LEU A 539 -13.64 -24.39 24.86
C LEU A 539 -14.24 -25.54 24.06
N SER A 540 -13.99 -25.60 22.75
CA SER A 540 -14.43 -26.72 21.95
C SER A 540 -13.55 -27.92 22.28
N ASN A 541 -14.16 -28.99 22.79
CA ASN A 541 -13.51 -30.28 23.07
C ASN A 541 -13.12 -31.06 21.79
N GLY A 542 -12.88 -30.37 20.66
CA GLY A 542 -12.56 -30.96 19.36
C GLY A 542 -12.57 -29.96 18.19
N PRO A 543 -12.06 -30.38 17.01
CA PRO A 543 -12.02 -29.53 15.82
C PRO A 543 -13.43 -29.23 15.29
N ILE A 544 -13.64 -27.98 14.88
CA ILE A 544 -14.85 -27.58 14.16
C ILE A 544 -14.53 -27.53 12.67
N TYR A 545 -15.30 -28.25 11.87
CA TYR A 545 -15.10 -28.31 10.43
C TYR A 545 -16.04 -27.34 9.70
N LEU A 546 -15.59 -26.85 8.55
CA LEU A 546 -16.46 -26.30 7.54
C LEU A 546 -17.41 -27.38 6.99
N PRO A 547 -18.56 -26.99 6.42
CA PRO A 547 -19.42 -27.93 5.72
C PRO A 547 -18.72 -28.56 4.52
N ILE A 548 -18.98 -29.84 4.25
CA ILE A 548 -18.36 -30.60 3.16
C ILE A 548 -18.63 -29.98 1.78
N GLU A 549 -19.71 -29.21 1.66
CA GLU A 549 -20.07 -28.51 0.44
C GLU A 549 -19.10 -27.36 0.07
N VAL A 550 -18.14 -27.00 0.94
CA VAL A 550 -17.06 -26.06 0.58
C VAL A 550 -16.28 -26.54 -0.64
N TRP A 551 -16.14 -27.86 -0.81
CA TRP A 551 -15.46 -28.47 -1.95
C TRP A 551 -16.17 -28.22 -3.30
N LYS A 552 -17.45 -27.80 -3.27
CA LYS A 552 -18.22 -27.42 -4.48
C LYS A 552 -17.90 -25.99 -4.96
N MET A 553 -17.18 -25.19 -4.17
CA MET A 553 -16.92 -23.77 -4.43
C MET A 553 -15.73 -23.54 -5.39
N LYS A 554 -15.87 -23.97 -6.64
CA LYS A 554 -14.76 -24.04 -7.63
C LYS A 554 -14.05 -22.71 -7.92
N LYS A 555 -14.66 -21.55 -7.68
CA LYS A 555 -14.05 -20.22 -7.90
C LYS A 555 -13.25 -19.70 -6.70
N LEU A 556 -13.26 -20.43 -5.58
CA LEU A 556 -12.57 -20.03 -4.36
C LEU A 556 -11.06 -20.02 -4.57
N LYS A 557 -10.43 -18.88 -4.32
CA LYS A 557 -8.99 -18.66 -4.46
C LYS A 557 -8.28 -18.57 -3.12
N GLN A 558 -8.93 -18.00 -2.12
CA GLN A 558 -8.33 -17.75 -0.81
C GLN A 558 -9.31 -18.08 0.31
N LEU A 559 -8.86 -18.92 1.24
CA LEU A 559 -9.61 -19.36 2.40
C LEU A 559 -8.85 -19.00 3.68
N TYR A 560 -9.46 -18.19 4.52
CA TYR A 560 -8.94 -17.80 5.83
C TYR A 560 -9.93 -18.24 6.89
N CYS A 561 -9.60 -19.29 7.61
CA CYS A 561 -10.45 -19.90 8.63
C CYS A 561 -9.70 -19.84 9.95
N MET A 562 -9.99 -18.85 10.78
CA MET A 562 -9.38 -18.76 12.10
C MET A 562 -10.31 -19.49 13.09
N GLY A 563 -9.95 -20.73 13.44
CA GLY A 563 -10.73 -21.60 14.32
C GLY A 563 -11.68 -22.57 13.61
N PHE A 564 -11.45 -22.88 12.33
CA PHE A 564 -12.17 -23.92 11.57
C PHE A 564 -11.20 -24.73 10.70
N ASP A 565 -11.52 -26.01 10.55
CA ASP A 565 -10.81 -26.96 9.69
C ASP A 565 -11.57 -27.30 8.41
N LEU A 566 -10.84 -27.73 7.39
CA LEU A 566 -11.42 -28.31 6.19
C LEU A 566 -11.86 -29.75 6.49
N PRO A 567 -13.11 -30.13 6.14
CA PRO A 567 -13.56 -31.50 6.28
C PRO A 567 -12.85 -32.40 5.26
N ALA A 568 -12.71 -33.69 5.59
CA ALA A 568 -12.31 -34.69 4.61
C ALA A 568 -13.28 -34.63 3.40
N PRO A 569 -12.77 -34.66 2.17
CA PRO A 569 -13.61 -34.68 0.99
C PRO A 569 -14.41 -36.01 0.93
N PRO A 570 -15.57 -36.04 0.26
CA PRO A 570 -16.30 -37.30 0.10
C PRO A 570 -15.50 -38.28 -0.77
N GLU A 571 -15.38 -39.53 -0.32
CA GLU A 571 -14.67 -40.60 -1.05
C GLU A 571 -15.31 -40.87 -2.43
N GLU A 572 -16.63 -40.78 -2.51
CA GLU A 572 -17.41 -41.07 -3.72
C GLU A 572 -17.28 -39.97 -4.81
N ASP A 573 -16.90 -38.75 -4.42
CA ASP A 573 -16.87 -37.58 -5.31
C ASP A 573 -15.42 -37.14 -5.61
N SER A 574 -14.70 -37.96 -6.36
CA SER A 574 -13.31 -37.68 -6.78
C SER A 574 -13.14 -36.38 -7.60
N HIS A 575 -14.22 -35.88 -8.21
CA HIS A 575 -14.23 -34.65 -9.02
C HIS A 575 -14.30 -33.35 -8.21
N LEU A 576 -14.49 -33.42 -6.89
CA LEU A 576 -14.49 -32.25 -6.02
C LEU A 576 -13.04 -31.83 -5.73
N ILE A 577 -12.49 -31.00 -6.62
CA ILE A 577 -11.13 -30.45 -6.55
C ILE A 577 -11.22 -28.92 -6.59
N LEU A 578 -10.51 -28.27 -5.68
CA LEU A 578 -10.40 -26.81 -5.60
C LEU A 578 -9.13 -26.34 -6.32
N GLU A 579 -9.11 -26.49 -7.65
CA GLU A 579 -7.96 -26.14 -8.49
C GLU A 579 -7.58 -24.66 -8.44
N ASN A 580 -8.54 -23.77 -8.16
CA ASN A 580 -8.29 -22.33 -8.09
C ASN A 580 -7.79 -21.87 -6.71
N LEU A 581 -7.76 -22.75 -5.70
CA LEU A 581 -7.42 -22.38 -4.33
C LEU A 581 -5.91 -22.26 -4.16
N LEU A 582 -5.44 -21.03 -3.98
CA LEU A 582 -4.01 -20.69 -3.90
C LEU A 582 -3.54 -20.44 -2.46
N THR A 583 -4.45 -20.11 -1.54
CA THR A 583 -4.08 -19.74 -0.17
C THR A 583 -5.07 -20.29 0.84
N VAL A 584 -4.56 -21.00 1.85
CA VAL A 584 -5.30 -21.48 3.02
C VAL A 584 -4.61 -20.94 4.28
N SER A 585 -5.36 -20.44 5.25
CA SER A 585 -4.74 -19.87 6.45
C SER A 585 -5.63 -20.03 7.68
N GLY A 586 -5.01 -20.38 8.80
CA GLY A 586 -5.66 -20.49 10.11
C GLY A 586 -6.23 -21.88 10.42
N VAL A 587 -6.12 -22.82 9.48
CA VAL A 587 -6.50 -24.22 9.67
C VAL A 587 -5.57 -24.90 10.68
N SER A 588 -6.06 -25.95 11.32
CA SER A 588 -5.27 -26.78 12.21
C SER A 588 -4.57 -27.93 11.48
N VAL A 589 -3.83 -28.73 12.24
CA VAL A 589 -3.20 -29.97 11.76
C VAL A 589 -4.21 -30.99 11.23
N HIS A 590 -5.47 -30.94 11.67
CA HIS A 590 -6.54 -31.84 11.22
C HIS A 590 -6.86 -31.68 9.73
N SER A 591 -6.64 -30.49 9.16
CA SER A 591 -6.82 -30.22 7.73
C SER A 591 -5.65 -30.70 6.86
N CYS A 592 -4.57 -31.22 7.45
CA CYS A 592 -3.30 -31.48 6.76
C CYS A 592 -3.11 -32.95 6.36
N THR A 593 -4.21 -33.65 6.07
CA THR A 593 -4.18 -35.04 5.59
C THR A 593 -3.83 -35.10 4.09
N MET A 594 -3.27 -36.23 3.63
CA MET A 594 -3.01 -36.45 2.20
C MET A 594 -4.27 -36.27 1.36
N GLU A 595 -5.39 -36.77 1.86
CA GLU A 595 -6.68 -36.70 1.18
C GLU A 595 -7.11 -35.25 0.94
N VAL A 596 -7.09 -34.40 1.97
CA VAL A 596 -7.47 -32.98 1.86
C VAL A 596 -6.50 -32.21 0.97
N LEU A 597 -5.19 -32.38 1.17
CA LEU A 597 -4.16 -31.65 0.41
C LEU A 597 -4.18 -32.02 -1.09
N SER A 598 -4.40 -33.29 -1.42
CA SER A 598 -4.47 -33.75 -2.81
C SER A 598 -5.60 -33.08 -3.62
N ARG A 599 -6.66 -32.60 -2.96
CA ARG A 599 -7.78 -31.88 -3.59
C ARG A 599 -7.52 -30.39 -3.81
N MET A 600 -6.34 -29.89 -3.45
CA MET A 600 -5.93 -28.49 -3.61
C MET A 600 -4.58 -28.42 -4.34
N PRO A 601 -4.50 -28.84 -5.63
CA PRO A 601 -3.22 -29.09 -6.31
C PRO A 601 -2.38 -27.82 -6.55
N ASN A 602 -3.00 -26.65 -6.68
CA ASN A 602 -2.32 -25.38 -6.98
C ASN A 602 -2.08 -24.51 -5.73
N LEU A 603 -2.10 -25.11 -4.54
CA LEU A 603 -1.91 -24.38 -3.29
C LEU A 603 -0.48 -23.80 -3.22
N MET A 604 -0.36 -22.48 -3.04
CA MET A 604 0.93 -21.80 -2.98
C MET A 604 1.29 -21.33 -1.57
N ARG A 605 0.30 -21.08 -0.71
CA ARG A 605 0.50 -20.53 0.62
C ARG A 605 -0.36 -21.25 1.64
N ILE A 606 0.24 -21.67 2.74
CA ILE A 606 -0.49 -22.22 3.88
C ILE A 606 -0.03 -21.61 5.21
N ALA A 607 -0.98 -21.35 6.10
CA ALA A 607 -0.72 -21.05 7.49
C ALA A 607 -1.48 -22.01 8.40
N ILE A 608 -0.74 -22.79 9.21
CA ILE A 608 -1.27 -23.84 10.08
C ILE A 608 -1.14 -23.40 11.53
N GLN A 609 -2.21 -23.60 12.30
CA GLN A 609 -2.25 -23.50 13.75
C GLN A 609 -2.05 -24.89 14.36
N ILE A 610 -1.16 -24.99 15.34
CA ILE A 610 -0.78 -26.25 15.95
C ILE A 610 -1.08 -26.11 17.43
N GLU A 611 -1.99 -26.92 17.94
CA GLU A 611 -2.23 -27.05 19.36
C GLU A 611 -1.46 -28.28 19.84
N PRO A 612 -0.40 -28.11 20.65
CA PRO A 612 0.39 -29.24 21.11
C PRO A 612 -0.45 -30.08 22.07
N ALA A 613 -0.68 -31.34 21.72
CA ALA A 613 -1.15 -32.32 22.69
C ALA A 613 -0.04 -32.54 23.74
N HIS A 614 -0.42 -32.83 25.00
CA HIS A 614 0.51 -32.90 26.12
C HIS A 614 1.67 -33.92 25.96
N ASP A 615 1.59 -34.87 24.99
CA ASP A 615 2.58 -35.95 24.79
C ASP A 615 2.86 -36.35 23.30
N SER A 616 2.57 -35.52 22.29
CA SER A 616 2.70 -35.97 20.88
C SER A 616 4.11 -35.80 20.27
N ILE A 617 4.77 -36.93 19.98
CA ILE A 617 6.05 -37.02 19.24
C ILE A 617 5.89 -36.66 17.74
N GLU A 618 4.65 -36.68 17.22
CA GLU A 618 4.32 -36.58 15.80
C GLU A 618 3.80 -35.20 15.34
N THR A 619 4.13 -34.12 16.05
CA THR A 619 3.53 -32.79 15.83
C THR A 619 3.65 -32.25 14.39
N PHE A 620 4.60 -32.75 13.59
CA PHE A 620 4.81 -32.36 12.19
C PHE A 620 4.79 -33.53 11.19
N SER A 621 4.20 -34.68 11.54
CA SER A 621 4.13 -35.86 10.64
C SER A 621 3.50 -35.52 9.28
N PHE A 622 2.52 -34.60 9.26
CA PHE A 622 1.87 -34.09 8.05
C PHE A 622 2.79 -33.32 7.09
N SER A 623 3.98 -32.91 7.52
CA SER A 623 4.88 -32.07 6.69
C SER A 623 5.41 -32.81 5.46
N SER A 624 5.54 -34.14 5.54
CA SER A 624 5.94 -35.00 4.41
C SER A 624 4.95 -34.94 3.25
N HIS A 625 3.66 -34.75 3.54
CA HIS A 625 2.61 -34.63 2.55
C HIS A 625 2.87 -33.45 1.60
N PHE A 626 3.33 -32.32 2.14
CA PHE A 626 3.60 -31.12 1.33
C PHE A 626 4.73 -31.33 0.34
N VAL A 627 5.80 -32.03 0.75
CA VAL A 627 6.93 -32.35 -0.13
C VAL A 627 6.50 -33.30 -1.24
N SER A 628 5.59 -34.22 -0.95
CA SER A 628 5.10 -35.18 -1.94
C SER A 628 4.12 -34.59 -2.96
N LEU A 629 3.33 -33.60 -2.55
CA LEU A 629 2.23 -33.07 -3.36
C LEU A 629 2.58 -31.77 -4.10
N TYR A 630 3.46 -30.94 -3.53
CA TYR A 630 3.72 -29.60 -4.04
C TYR A 630 5.18 -29.41 -4.44
N GLN A 631 5.40 -29.28 -5.75
CA GLN A 631 6.72 -28.97 -6.30
C GLN A 631 7.10 -27.51 -6.05
N TYR A 632 6.18 -26.58 -6.32
CA TYR A 632 6.38 -25.14 -6.15
C TYR A 632 5.49 -24.60 -5.03
N PHE A 633 6.10 -24.02 -3.99
CA PHE A 633 5.36 -23.53 -2.83
C PHE A 633 5.93 -22.19 -2.33
N GLU A 634 5.11 -21.14 -2.30
CA GLU A 634 5.59 -19.79 -2.02
C GLU A 634 5.87 -19.58 -0.52
N SER A 635 4.93 -19.96 0.36
CA SER A 635 5.02 -19.59 1.77
C SER A 635 4.35 -20.57 2.72
N ILE A 636 5.11 -21.03 3.72
CA ILE A 636 4.60 -21.82 4.86
C ILE A 636 4.71 -21.02 6.16
N LYS A 637 3.62 -21.00 6.93
CA LYS A 637 3.59 -20.45 8.28
C LYS A 637 3.09 -21.49 9.28
N TYR A 638 3.89 -21.80 10.29
CA TYR A 638 3.46 -22.63 11.43
C TYR A 638 3.36 -21.79 12.68
N VAL A 639 2.24 -21.91 13.39
CA VAL A 639 1.96 -21.20 14.64
C VAL A 639 1.56 -22.22 15.69
N VAL A 640 2.46 -22.51 16.62
CA VAL A 640 2.13 -23.29 17.80
C VAL A 640 1.42 -22.38 18.81
N VAL A 641 0.18 -22.71 19.13
CA VAL A 641 -0.66 -21.99 20.09
C VAL A 641 -0.37 -22.55 21.49
N ASN A 642 -0.22 -21.68 22.48
CA ASN A 642 0.08 -22.06 23.89
C ASN A 642 1.29 -23.02 24.04
N PRO A 643 2.48 -22.66 23.54
CA PRO A 643 3.65 -23.54 23.61
C PRO A 643 4.05 -23.82 25.07
N ASN A 644 4.21 -25.10 25.41
CA ASN A 644 4.79 -25.50 26.70
C ASN A 644 6.32 -25.36 26.65
N LEU A 645 6.83 -24.25 27.18
CA LEU A 645 8.28 -23.97 27.21
C LEU A 645 9.06 -24.90 28.14
N MET A 646 8.39 -25.61 29.06
CA MET A 646 9.02 -26.52 30.02
C MET A 646 9.27 -27.92 29.44
N SER A 647 8.44 -28.39 28.50
CA SER A 647 8.52 -29.75 27.93
C SER A 647 9.43 -29.85 26.70
N GLN A 648 10.25 -28.82 26.46
CA GLN A 648 11.31 -28.73 25.46
C GLN A 648 11.25 -29.74 24.29
N VAL A 649 10.98 -29.18 23.11
CA VAL A 649 11.33 -29.69 21.79
C VAL A 649 10.27 -30.59 21.16
N VAL A 650 9.60 -30.05 20.14
CA VAL A 650 9.15 -30.89 19.03
C VAL A 650 10.42 -31.44 18.36
N PRO A 651 10.69 -32.76 18.41
CA PRO A 651 12.00 -33.35 18.12
C PRO A 651 12.48 -33.16 16.69
N CYS A 652 11.56 -33.04 15.74
CA CYS A 652 11.88 -33.00 14.32
C CYS A 652 11.48 -31.68 13.67
N VAL A 653 12.36 -31.17 12.81
CA VAL A 653 12.02 -30.08 11.90
C VAL A 653 11.04 -30.60 10.86
N PRO A 654 10.02 -29.82 10.48
CA PRO A 654 9.13 -30.16 9.39
C PRO A 654 9.92 -30.32 8.09
N ASN A 655 9.48 -31.23 7.24
CA ASN A 655 9.96 -31.27 5.87
C ASN A 655 9.32 -30.12 5.08
N PHE A 656 10.14 -29.43 4.28
CA PHE A 656 9.69 -28.32 3.43
C PHE A 656 9.94 -28.64 1.96
N PRO A 657 9.07 -28.18 1.04
CA PRO A 657 9.36 -28.23 -0.40
C PRO A 657 10.68 -27.51 -0.72
N VAL A 658 11.46 -28.05 -1.66
CA VAL A 658 12.80 -27.53 -1.99
C VAL A 658 12.76 -26.09 -2.53
N ASP A 659 11.72 -25.76 -3.29
CA ASP A 659 11.52 -24.44 -3.90
C ASP A 659 10.81 -23.43 -3.00
N ILE A 660 10.77 -23.68 -1.69
CA ILE A 660 10.10 -22.78 -0.75
C ILE A 660 10.78 -21.41 -0.66
N LEU A 661 9.99 -20.35 -0.82
CA LEU A 661 10.51 -18.96 -0.77
C LEU A 661 10.45 -18.38 0.64
N LYS A 662 9.42 -18.72 1.43
CA LYS A 662 9.16 -18.08 2.72
C LYS A 662 8.75 -19.06 3.81
N ILE A 663 9.46 -19.00 4.93
CA ILE A 663 9.16 -19.78 6.13
C ILE A 663 8.93 -18.83 7.31
N SER A 664 7.83 -19.06 8.04
CA SER A 664 7.54 -18.38 9.29
C SER A 664 7.19 -19.39 10.37
N LEU A 665 8.02 -19.47 11.41
CA LEU A 665 7.82 -20.35 12.55
C LEU A 665 7.51 -19.52 13.79
N SER A 666 6.56 -19.99 14.60
CA SER A 666 6.17 -19.36 15.87
C SER A 666 5.89 -20.44 16.91
N GLY A 667 6.51 -20.36 18.09
CA GLY A 667 6.21 -21.26 19.21
C GLY A 667 6.69 -22.71 19.08
N SER A 668 7.51 -23.04 18.07
CA SER A 668 7.94 -24.42 17.80
C SER A 668 8.94 -24.99 18.81
N GLY A 669 9.73 -24.14 19.48
CA GLY A 669 10.70 -24.58 20.48
C GLY A 669 11.85 -25.42 19.93
N PHE A 670 12.24 -25.25 18.66
CA PHE A 670 13.30 -26.06 18.05
C PHE A 670 14.68 -25.71 18.63
N PRO A 671 15.54 -26.70 18.94
CA PRO A 671 16.94 -26.43 19.19
C PRO A 671 17.60 -25.78 17.97
N TRP A 672 18.48 -24.81 18.16
CA TRP A 672 19.17 -24.14 17.03
C TRP A 672 19.88 -25.09 16.05
N LYS A 673 20.40 -26.22 16.54
CA LYS A 673 21.03 -27.27 15.70
C LYS A 673 20.10 -27.84 14.63
N ASN A 674 18.80 -27.84 14.89
CA ASN A 674 17.79 -28.38 13.99
C ASN A 674 17.59 -27.45 12.78
N LEU A 675 17.90 -26.16 12.90
CA LEU A 675 17.75 -25.17 11.82
C LEU A 675 18.64 -25.46 10.60
N ARG A 676 19.63 -26.36 10.70
CA ARG A 676 20.48 -26.81 9.58
C ARG A 676 19.66 -27.32 8.39
N ALA A 677 18.52 -27.97 8.63
CA ALA A 677 17.64 -28.44 7.56
C ALA A 677 17.03 -27.26 6.77
N ILE A 678 16.63 -26.19 7.47
CA ILE A 678 16.11 -24.97 6.84
C ILE A 678 17.24 -24.19 6.16
N ALA A 679 18.43 -24.20 6.76
CA ALA A 679 19.62 -23.54 6.23
C ALA A 679 20.09 -24.11 4.88
N ALA A 680 19.74 -25.36 4.58
CA ALA A 680 20.10 -26.03 3.32
C ALA A 680 19.13 -25.72 2.16
N LEU A 681 18.02 -25.01 2.41
CA LEU A 681 17.02 -24.73 1.36
C LEU A 681 17.57 -23.73 0.33
N PRO A 682 17.56 -24.08 -0.98
CA PRO A 682 18.26 -23.30 -2.00
C PRO A 682 17.57 -21.98 -2.34
N ASN A 683 16.24 -21.93 -2.22
CA ASN A 683 15.40 -20.82 -2.71
C ASN A 683 14.76 -19.99 -1.60
N LEU A 684 15.10 -20.26 -0.33
CA LEU A 684 14.53 -19.54 0.81
C LEU A 684 15.02 -18.09 0.84
N THR A 685 14.12 -17.14 0.60
CA THR A 685 14.40 -15.70 0.61
C THR A 685 14.00 -15.03 1.91
N VAL A 686 12.98 -15.56 2.62
CA VAL A 686 12.46 -14.94 3.85
C VAL A 686 12.31 -15.98 4.98
N LEU A 687 13.04 -15.76 6.07
CA LEU A 687 12.94 -16.56 7.30
C LEU A 687 12.47 -15.69 8.47
N LYS A 688 11.41 -16.14 9.14
CA LYS A 688 10.81 -15.45 10.29
C LYS A 688 10.71 -16.40 11.47
N LEU A 689 11.46 -16.14 12.54
CA LEU A 689 11.42 -16.89 13.79
C LEU A 689 10.79 -16.01 14.87
N ARG A 690 9.70 -16.49 15.47
CA ARG A 690 8.92 -15.75 16.46
C ARG A 690 8.65 -16.55 17.71
N TRP A 691 8.53 -15.89 18.86
CA TRP A 691 7.87 -16.43 20.05
C TRP A 691 8.43 -17.81 20.41
N TYR A 692 9.72 -17.89 20.73
CA TYR A 692 10.41 -19.16 21.02
C TYR A 692 10.30 -20.19 19.89
N ALA A 693 10.29 -19.77 18.61
CA ALA A 693 10.37 -20.70 17.48
C ALA A 693 11.63 -21.56 17.54
N CYS A 694 12.73 -20.97 18.00
CA CYS A 694 13.93 -21.69 18.37
C CYS A 694 14.30 -21.37 19.82
N CYS A 695 14.78 -22.38 20.54
CA CYS A 695 15.18 -22.29 21.94
C CYS A 695 16.67 -22.58 22.11
N GLY A 696 17.27 -21.87 23.07
CA GLY A 696 18.63 -22.07 23.52
C GLY A 696 19.50 -20.83 23.34
N PRO A 697 20.61 -20.75 24.10
CA PRO A 697 21.41 -19.54 24.19
C PRO A 697 22.27 -19.29 22.95
N GLU A 698 22.61 -20.32 22.16
CA GLU A 698 23.58 -20.20 21.07
C GLU A 698 23.01 -20.62 19.71
N TRP A 699 23.14 -19.73 18.72
CA TRP A 699 22.94 -20.04 17.31
C TRP A 699 24.27 -19.93 16.57
N LYS A 700 24.74 -21.05 16.01
CA LYS A 700 25.96 -21.14 15.20
C LYS A 700 25.61 -21.40 13.75
N THR A 701 26.01 -20.49 12.87
CA THR A 701 25.88 -20.62 11.41
C THR A 701 27.23 -20.88 10.77
N SER A 702 27.25 -21.71 9.72
CA SER A 702 28.48 -22.15 9.03
C SER A 702 28.46 -21.76 7.56
N ASP A 703 29.63 -21.68 6.94
CA ASP A 703 29.81 -21.25 5.55
C ASP A 703 28.93 -22.02 4.56
N GLY A 704 28.37 -21.32 3.56
CA GLY A 704 27.50 -21.91 2.54
C GLY A 704 26.06 -22.21 2.97
N GLN A 705 25.67 -21.91 4.21
CA GLN A 705 24.27 -21.94 4.63
C GLN A 705 23.47 -20.79 3.99
N PHE A 706 22.13 -20.92 3.99
CA PHE A 706 21.18 -19.87 3.57
C PHE A 706 21.54 -19.16 2.25
N PRO A 707 21.68 -19.91 1.14
CA PRO A 707 22.31 -19.42 -0.08
C PRO A 707 21.57 -18.29 -0.81
N ARG A 708 20.28 -18.06 -0.52
CA ARG A 708 19.45 -16.99 -1.12
C ARG A 708 18.66 -16.19 -0.10
N LEU A 709 18.99 -16.31 1.20
CA LEU A 709 18.23 -15.63 2.24
C LEU A 709 18.46 -14.13 2.15
N GLU A 710 17.39 -13.38 1.91
CA GLU A 710 17.45 -11.93 1.78
C GLU A 710 16.92 -11.22 3.04
N VAL A 711 15.99 -11.85 3.76
CA VAL A 711 15.46 -11.31 5.01
C VAL A 711 15.38 -12.31 6.16
N LEU A 712 15.91 -11.87 7.30
CA LEU A 712 15.83 -12.57 8.57
C LEU A 712 15.11 -11.72 9.63
N LEU A 713 14.08 -12.31 10.27
CA LEU A 713 13.49 -11.77 11.49
C LEU A 713 13.70 -12.73 12.66
N LEU A 714 14.17 -12.17 13.76
CA LEU A 714 14.21 -12.78 15.10
C LEU A 714 13.32 -11.96 16.04
N GLU A 715 12.30 -12.56 16.63
CA GLU A 715 11.31 -11.87 17.47
C GLU A 715 10.94 -12.74 18.68
N ASP A 716 11.03 -12.20 19.89
CA ASP A 716 10.69 -12.92 21.14
C ASP A 716 11.44 -14.27 21.30
N LEU A 717 12.77 -14.26 21.19
CA LEU A 717 13.63 -15.46 21.33
C LEU A 717 14.53 -15.36 22.57
N ASP A 718 14.98 -16.51 23.10
CA ASP A 718 15.88 -16.63 24.25
C ASP A 718 17.37 -16.69 23.88
N ILE A 719 17.71 -16.34 22.64
CA ILE A 719 19.08 -16.32 22.13
C ILE A 719 19.97 -15.33 22.89
N GLU A 720 21.17 -15.77 23.25
CA GLU A 720 22.22 -14.94 23.87
C GLU A 720 23.36 -14.64 22.90
N HIS A 721 23.75 -15.63 22.11
CA HIS A 721 24.90 -15.57 21.23
C HIS A 721 24.54 -16.07 19.83
N TRP A 722 24.55 -15.16 18.86
CA TRP A 722 24.56 -15.50 17.45
C TRP A 722 26.01 -15.42 16.94
N GLN A 723 26.56 -16.57 16.55
CA GLN A 723 27.92 -16.73 16.03
C GLN A 723 27.87 -17.22 14.58
N SER A 724 28.81 -16.75 13.77
CA SER A 724 28.90 -17.08 12.35
C SER A 724 30.33 -17.43 11.99
N ASP A 725 30.53 -18.65 11.51
CA ASP A 725 31.78 -19.13 10.92
C ASP A 725 31.68 -19.01 9.39
N GLY A 726 32.56 -18.23 8.77
CA GLY A 726 32.55 -17.99 7.32
C GLY A 726 31.47 -17.02 6.85
N LYS A 727 30.89 -17.27 5.67
CA LYS A 727 29.89 -16.43 4.99
C LYS A 727 28.55 -17.16 4.79
N PRO A 728 27.77 -17.40 5.86
CA PRO A 728 26.48 -18.08 5.80
C PRO A 728 25.35 -17.27 5.16
N PHE A 729 25.57 -16.02 4.73
CA PHE A 729 24.49 -15.13 4.30
C PHE A 729 24.91 -14.26 3.09
N PRO A 730 25.08 -14.84 1.90
CA PRO A 730 25.59 -14.11 0.74
C PRO A 730 24.66 -12.97 0.26
N TRP A 731 23.34 -13.13 0.39
CA TRP A 731 22.34 -12.19 -0.14
C TRP A 731 21.49 -11.50 0.93
N LEU A 732 21.85 -11.62 2.20
CA LEU A 732 21.05 -11.08 3.29
C LEU A 732 21.08 -9.56 3.25
N ARG A 733 19.93 -8.95 2.95
CA ARG A 733 19.76 -7.49 2.86
C ARG A 733 19.19 -6.90 4.14
N GLN A 734 18.35 -7.65 4.85
CA GLN A 734 17.64 -7.13 6.02
C GLN A 734 17.70 -8.08 7.21
N VAL A 735 18.10 -7.53 8.36
CA VAL A 735 18.07 -8.21 9.66
C VAL A 735 17.21 -7.40 10.62
N ILE A 736 16.19 -8.03 11.17
CA ILE A 736 15.28 -7.41 12.13
C ILE A 736 15.31 -8.24 13.40
N VAL A 737 15.65 -7.61 14.52
CA VAL A 737 15.66 -8.24 15.84
C VAL A 737 14.70 -7.47 16.74
N ARG A 738 13.72 -8.17 17.31
CA ARG A 738 12.72 -7.57 18.22
C ARG A 738 12.60 -8.35 19.51
N HIS A 739 12.46 -7.66 20.64
CA HIS A 739 12.12 -8.28 21.92
C HIS A 739 13.06 -9.45 22.30
N CYS A 740 14.31 -9.43 21.82
CA CYS A 740 15.32 -10.44 22.12
C CYS A 740 16.19 -9.93 23.27
N TYR A 741 15.61 -9.90 24.47
CA TYR A 741 16.19 -9.25 25.66
C TYR A 741 17.49 -9.89 26.17
N LYS A 742 17.74 -11.15 25.81
CA LYS A 742 18.92 -11.92 26.21
C LYS A 742 20.09 -11.81 25.25
N LEU A 743 19.89 -11.25 24.05
CA LEU A 743 20.91 -11.19 23.01
C LEU A 743 22.07 -10.29 23.44
N LYS A 744 23.29 -10.87 23.49
CA LYS A 744 24.54 -10.21 23.88
C LYS A 744 25.48 -10.01 22.70
N THR A 745 25.54 -10.98 21.77
CA THR A 745 26.46 -10.95 20.64
C THR A 745 25.80 -11.38 19.34
N MET A 746 26.16 -10.70 18.26
CA MET A 746 25.75 -10.97 16.88
C MET A 746 26.97 -10.79 15.97
N PRO A 747 27.04 -11.42 14.77
CA PRO A 747 28.09 -11.13 13.82
C PRO A 747 28.11 -9.64 13.45
N ASP A 748 29.27 -9.00 13.57
CA ASP A 748 29.40 -7.56 13.30
C ASP A 748 29.66 -7.28 11.80
N ARG A 749 29.92 -8.31 10.99
CA ARG A 749 30.21 -8.21 9.54
C ARG A 749 29.16 -8.94 8.72
N PHE A 750 28.36 -8.17 7.99
CA PHE A 750 27.47 -8.68 6.95
C PHE A 750 27.86 -8.02 5.63
N GLU A 751 28.08 -8.79 4.57
CA GLU A 751 28.56 -8.26 3.29
C GLU A 751 27.48 -7.49 2.51
N SER A 752 26.21 -7.90 2.69
CA SER A 752 25.09 -7.44 1.85
C SER A 752 23.97 -6.77 2.66
N VAL A 753 24.08 -6.67 3.99
CA VAL A 753 22.99 -6.15 4.83
C VAL A 753 22.92 -4.63 4.72
N GLU A 754 21.84 -4.17 4.09
CA GLU A 754 21.50 -2.77 3.90
C GLU A 754 20.73 -2.21 5.11
N LEU A 755 19.91 -3.04 5.76
CA LEU A 755 19.08 -2.64 6.90
C LEU A 755 19.25 -3.57 8.10
N LEU A 756 19.73 -3.01 9.20
CA LEU A 756 19.65 -3.61 10.52
C LEU A 756 18.65 -2.84 11.37
N GLU A 757 17.56 -3.48 11.81
CA GLU A 757 16.59 -2.90 12.76
C GLU A 757 16.61 -3.65 14.10
N LEU A 758 16.79 -2.90 15.17
CA LEU A 758 16.73 -3.38 16.55
C LEU A 758 15.56 -2.71 17.26
N ASP A 759 14.61 -3.50 17.75
CA ASP A 759 13.42 -3.02 18.44
C ASP A 759 13.35 -3.65 19.83
N ASP A 760 13.40 -2.82 20.88
CA ASP A 760 13.24 -3.25 22.27
C ASP A 760 14.13 -4.47 22.63
N CYS A 761 15.44 -4.33 22.35
CA CYS A 761 16.47 -5.34 22.62
C CYS A 761 17.33 -4.95 23.83
N ASN A 762 18.21 -5.87 24.27
CA ASN A 762 19.14 -5.60 25.39
C ASN A 762 19.93 -4.30 25.19
N LEU A 763 19.89 -3.39 26.18
CA LEU A 763 20.54 -2.09 26.11
C LEU A 763 22.06 -2.16 25.87
N SER A 764 22.74 -3.13 26.47
CA SER A 764 24.20 -3.30 26.29
C SER A 764 24.54 -3.72 24.86
N PHE A 765 23.73 -4.61 24.27
CA PHE A 765 23.83 -5.03 22.89
C PHE A 765 23.51 -3.89 21.92
N VAL A 766 22.41 -3.17 22.14
CA VAL A 766 22.02 -2.02 21.32
C VAL A 766 23.14 -0.96 21.30
N LYS A 767 23.77 -0.68 22.46
CA LYS A 767 24.93 0.22 22.53
C LYS A 767 26.11 -0.26 21.69
N LYS A 768 26.40 -1.56 21.65
CA LYS A 768 27.44 -2.13 20.77
C LYS A 768 27.07 -1.93 19.30
N MET A 769 25.82 -2.22 18.94
CA MET A 769 25.35 -2.17 17.55
C MET A 769 25.17 -0.75 17.00
N ARG A 770 25.17 0.30 17.83
CA ARG A 770 25.25 1.70 17.34
C ARG A 770 26.47 1.99 16.47
N LYS A 771 27.56 1.23 16.66
CA LYS A 771 28.78 1.34 15.85
C LYS A 771 28.70 0.57 14.54
N TRP A 772 27.67 -0.25 14.34
CA TRP A 772 27.46 -0.99 13.11
C TRP A 772 27.16 -0.02 11.95
N ARG A 773 27.68 -0.37 10.78
CA ARG A 773 27.47 0.36 9.53
C ARG A 773 27.16 -0.65 8.44
N SER A 774 26.19 -0.34 7.58
CA SER A 774 25.94 -1.09 6.35
C SER A 774 27.09 -0.89 5.35
N PRO A 775 27.17 -1.69 4.27
CA PRO A 775 28.10 -1.43 3.15
C PRO A 775 27.91 -0.03 2.52
N SER A 776 26.71 0.54 2.62
CA SER A 776 26.39 1.91 2.19
C SER A 776 26.70 3.00 3.24
N GLY A 777 27.16 2.63 4.43
CA GLY A 777 27.49 3.55 5.53
C GLY A 777 26.30 3.92 6.43
N ASP A 778 25.13 3.32 6.24
CA ASP A 778 23.94 3.56 7.04
C ASP A 778 24.07 2.96 8.44
N GLU A 779 23.56 3.67 9.45
CA GLU A 779 23.56 3.18 10.84
C GLU A 779 22.44 2.16 11.10
N ALA A 780 22.63 1.35 12.15
CA ALA A 780 21.57 0.48 12.64
C ALA A 780 20.36 1.31 13.11
N LYS A 781 19.16 0.94 12.66
CA LYS A 781 17.92 1.58 13.05
C LYS A 781 17.47 1.05 14.40
N ILE A 782 17.53 1.90 15.43
CA ILE A 782 17.19 1.53 16.81
C ILE A 782 15.82 2.08 17.18
N ARG A 783 14.99 1.23 17.75
CA ARG A 783 13.68 1.55 18.34
C ARG A 783 13.68 1.09 19.80
N SER A 784 13.28 1.99 20.70
CA SER A 784 13.14 1.71 22.12
C SER A 784 11.72 2.07 22.54
N SER A 785 11.13 1.29 23.44
CA SER A 785 9.81 1.51 24.02
C SER A 785 9.71 2.76 24.90
N ASP A 786 10.78 3.53 25.09
CA ASP A 786 10.82 4.73 25.94
C ASP A 786 10.06 5.96 25.38
N THR A 787 9.15 5.80 24.41
CA THR A 787 8.35 6.93 23.88
C THR A 787 6.84 6.69 23.81
N ASP A 788 6.26 5.76 24.57
CA ASP A 788 4.80 5.72 24.79
C ASP A 788 4.47 5.16 26.19
N LEU A 789 4.43 6.05 27.19
CA LEU A 789 3.69 5.87 28.45
C LEU A 789 2.67 7.00 28.59
#